data_AF-A0A6S7GLU6-F1
#
_entry.id   AF-A0A6S7GLU6-F1
#
_cell.length_a   1.000
_cell.length_b   1.000
_cell.length_c   1.000
_cell.angle_alpha   90.00
_cell.angle_beta   90.00
_cell.angle_gamma   90.00
#
_symmetry.space_group_name_H-M   'P 1'
#
loop_
_entity.id
_entity.type
_entity.pdbx_description
1 polymer ?
#
loop_
_entity_poly.entity_id
_entity_poly.type
_entity_poly.pdbx_seq_one_letter_code
_entity_poly.pdbx_strand_id
1 'polypeptide(L)'
;MACSRSVLDSPFGEKVSDEIREIFEICKNGDVSKVRRYIMNGLDLNIRDTAGRKSSPLHFAAGFGRKEIVEVLLHSGADVHARDDGGLIPLHNACSFGHAEVVKLLLKHGADGNARDNWNFTPLHEAAVKGKVDVCIVLLQHGADPGIRNTDGKTPLDVAESSCKSVLNGDYKKDELLEASRSGNEEKLMSLLTPLNVNCHASDGRKSTPLHLAAGYNRVRIVQLLLQHGADVHAKDKGGLVPLHNACSYGHFEVTELLIKHGANVNAMDLWQFTPIHEAASKSRVDVCSLLLSHGADPGLLNCHSKSAVDVCPSDDLQEKLQYEFRGHSLLLACASCDVVKMKKILAADIASFQHPFSLDSPLHYAVAAPTAKRKTMVDMLIKKGGDVNSGNRDGIAPLHIAAEKSHLDVLEMLLKIGAQVDTTDNLGQTPLHCSAHAGHMQSCKMLLCAGADMNARSLQGLTPAQIAPEPLQKLLQGNREEEFQASGESDDTRKLLEASKTGDLETVKQCCNAKTVNCRDLDGRHSTPLHFAAGYNRVTVVQFLLEGGADVHAKDKGGLVPLHNACSYGHYEVANLLVKHGANVNVADLWKYTPLHEAATKGKLEICKLLLRHGADSSKRNRDGQTPLDLVKDEDSDVSDLLRGDAALLDAAKKGILAKVVKLANSSNINCRDSQGRNSTPLHLAAGYNHLEVAEYLLETGADVNAQDKGGLIPLHNASSYGHLDIAALLIKYKADVNATDRWHFTPLHEAAQKGRTQLCALLLAHGGDPTMRNLEGETPLDLSTAEDVKALLSDAMLHCAKTATPSKPVQPSMKQENGASPLSTANSRLLASNLPGSGDGASTERPAMELPPVHPGLDVDIGQFLNSLQLAHLNEIFEQEQITWDVLLDMGHEELKEIGINAYGHRHKILKSVKERITNMGLGNGPFTALSATNHGTILQELGRTDKDFISVSEEMQSTIREHRDHGQAGGIFNSYNIIKIERVINKKMWERYCYRRQEVAESNHNHANERMLFHGSPFVNSIVQKGFDERHAYIGGMFGAGIYFAENSSKSNQYVYGINGGSGCPAHKDRSCYECSRQMLLCRTALGKPFYQFSAIKVAHSPPGHHSVIGRPSAGGLSFAEYVVYRGEQAYPEYLIDYKIVKPENRDSDSWLSSSSSS
;
A
#
# COMPACT_ATOMS: atom_id res chain seq x y z
N MET A 1 -24.60 -51.38 0.38
CA MET A 1 -25.60 -52.48 0.44
C MET A 1 -25.18 -53.44 1.54
N ALA A 2 -26.14 -53.89 2.34
CA ALA A 2 -25.96 -54.84 3.43
C ALA A 2 -26.04 -56.31 2.94
N CYS A 3 -25.19 -57.16 3.53
CA CYS A 3 -25.27 -58.62 3.80
C CYS A 3 -23.82 -59.12 3.87
N SER A 4 -23.36 -59.94 4.81
CA SER A 4 -24.01 -61.08 5.47
C SER A 4 -23.31 -61.45 6.78
N ARG A 5 -24.07 -62.00 7.73
CA ARG A 5 -23.60 -62.63 8.98
C ARG A 5 -23.11 -64.06 8.74
N SER A 6 -22.15 -64.44 9.60
CA SER A 6 -21.86 -65.77 10.18
C SER A 6 -21.49 -66.96 9.27
N VAL A 7 -20.21 -67.35 9.35
CA VAL A 7 -19.79 -68.76 9.45
C VAL A 7 -18.59 -68.83 10.43
N LEU A 8 -18.84 -69.30 11.65
CA LEU A 8 -17.82 -69.88 12.53
C LEU A 8 -18.22 -71.36 12.71
N ASP A 9 -17.22 -72.23 12.76
CA ASP A 9 -17.25 -73.70 12.81
C ASP A 9 -17.28 -74.44 11.46
N SER A 10 -16.11 -74.55 10.85
CA SER A 10 -15.73 -75.70 10.01
C SER A 10 -14.25 -76.05 10.24
N PRO A 11 -13.82 -77.33 10.05
CA PRO A 11 -12.42 -77.73 10.16
C PRO A 11 -11.53 -77.18 9.02
N PHE A 12 -12.09 -76.38 8.11
CA PHE A 12 -11.33 -75.61 7.12
C PHE A 12 -10.84 -74.25 7.67
N GLY A 13 -11.33 -73.80 8.82
CA GLY A 13 -10.92 -72.53 9.44
C GLY A 13 -9.48 -72.52 9.97
N GLU A 14 -8.97 -73.67 10.44
CA GLU A 14 -7.59 -73.79 10.91
C GLU A 14 -6.57 -73.70 9.77
N LYS A 15 -6.85 -74.31 8.60
CA LYS A 15 -5.98 -74.21 7.41
C LYS A 15 -5.86 -72.80 6.85
N VAL A 16 -6.97 -72.06 6.79
CA VAL A 16 -6.98 -70.66 6.33
C VAL A 16 -6.26 -69.74 7.33
N SER A 17 -6.35 -70.04 8.63
CA SER A 17 -5.61 -69.33 9.68
C SER A 17 -4.09 -69.56 9.59
N ASP A 18 -3.65 -70.77 9.25
CA ASP A 18 -2.23 -71.08 9.06
C ASP A 18 -1.65 -70.45 7.79
N GLU A 19 -2.39 -70.45 6.68
CA GLU A 19 -2.01 -69.78 5.42
C GLU A 19 -1.90 -68.25 5.61
N ILE A 20 -2.83 -67.63 6.35
CA ILE A 20 -2.78 -66.22 6.71
C ILE A 20 -1.59 -65.91 7.62
N ARG A 21 -1.18 -66.84 8.50
CA ARG A 21 0.00 -66.65 9.34
C ARG A 21 1.30 -66.80 8.54
N GLU A 22 1.33 -67.72 7.58
CA GLU A 22 2.51 -68.01 6.77
C GLU A 22 2.93 -66.80 5.92
N ILE A 23 1.97 -66.05 5.33
CA ILE A 23 2.31 -64.90 4.47
C ILE A 23 3.08 -63.79 5.22
N PHE A 24 2.78 -63.53 6.49
CA PHE A 24 3.53 -62.53 7.28
C PHE A 24 4.98 -62.99 7.53
N GLU A 25 5.19 -64.28 7.85
CA GLU A 25 6.54 -64.83 8.01
C GLU A 25 7.29 -64.89 6.67
N ILE A 26 6.62 -65.17 5.56
CA ILE A 26 7.21 -65.11 4.21
C ILE A 26 7.63 -63.68 3.87
N CYS A 27 6.77 -62.68 4.12
CA CYS A 27 7.07 -61.26 3.92
C CYS A 27 8.24 -60.78 4.79
N LYS A 28 8.42 -61.36 5.98
CA LYS A 28 9.56 -61.12 6.86
C LYS A 28 10.83 -61.84 6.40
N ASN A 29 10.73 -63.07 5.90
CA ASN A 29 11.88 -63.90 5.52
C ASN A 29 12.42 -63.57 4.11
N GLY A 30 11.63 -62.94 3.24
CA GLY A 30 12.10 -62.50 1.93
C GLY A 30 11.84 -63.49 0.77
N ASP A 31 10.96 -64.49 0.93
CA ASP A 31 10.68 -65.46 -0.13
C ASP A 31 9.65 -64.92 -1.15
N VAL A 32 10.17 -64.21 -2.15
CA VAL A 32 9.40 -63.57 -3.23
C VAL A 32 8.56 -64.57 -4.03
N SER A 33 9.08 -65.78 -4.25
CA SER A 33 8.41 -66.81 -5.07
C SER A 33 7.12 -67.29 -4.41
N LYS A 34 7.15 -67.48 -3.08
CA LYS A 34 5.94 -67.81 -2.32
C LYS A 34 4.96 -66.63 -2.26
N VAL A 35 5.44 -65.40 -2.05
CA VAL A 35 4.56 -64.21 -2.06
C VAL A 35 3.80 -64.10 -3.38
N ARG A 36 4.49 -64.24 -4.52
CA ARG A 36 3.84 -64.21 -5.85
C ARG A 36 2.79 -65.31 -6.00
N ARG A 37 3.07 -66.51 -5.52
CA ARG A 37 2.11 -67.63 -5.55
C ARG A 37 0.86 -67.33 -4.73
N TYR A 38 1.01 -66.77 -3.53
CA TYR A 38 -0.12 -66.37 -2.69
C TYR A 38 -0.96 -65.25 -3.33
N ILE A 39 -0.33 -64.28 -3.98
CA ILE A 39 -1.03 -63.23 -4.75
C ILE A 39 -1.82 -63.82 -5.93
N MET A 40 -1.21 -64.74 -6.70
CA MET A 40 -1.87 -65.40 -7.84
C MET A 40 -3.07 -66.26 -7.40
N ASN A 41 -3.05 -66.77 -6.17
CA ASN A 41 -4.15 -67.51 -5.57
C ASN A 41 -5.28 -66.62 -5.01
N GLY A 42 -5.22 -65.30 -5.19
CA GLY A 42 -6.28 -64.36 -4.83
C GLY A 42 -6.27 -63.92 -3.35
N LEU A 43 -5.12 -63.99 -2.67
CA LEU A 43 -4.99 -63.53 -1.29
C LEU A 43 -5.21 -62.02 -1.17
N ASP A 44 -6.01 -61.59 -0.20
CA ASP A 44 -6.13 -60.17 0.17
C ASP A 44 -4.80 -59.66 0.75
N LEU A 45 -4.23 -58.66 0.10
CA LEU A 45 -2.92 -58.09 0.47
C LEU A 45 -2.98 -57.14 1.66
N ASN A 46 -4.19 -56.80 2.12
CA ASN A 46 -4.44 -55.90 3.23
C ASN A 46 -4.98 -56.62 4.48
N ILE A 47 -4.82 -57.94 4.54
CA ILE A 47 -5.05 -58.73 5.75
C ILE A 47 -4.25 -58.16 6.91
N ARG A 48 -4.80 -58.31 8.12
CA ARG A 48 -4.20 -57.79 9.35
C ARG A 48 -3.74 -58.94 10.21
N ASP A 49 -2.53 -58.84 10.76
CA ASP A 49 -2.05 -59.85 11.69
C ASP A 49 -2.96 -59.92 12.93
N THR A 50 -3.23 -61.13 13.40
CA THR A 50 -4.14 -61.36 14.53
C THR A 50 -3.40 -61.49 15.86
N ALA A 51 -2.09 -61.72 15.81
CA ALA A 51 -1.23 -61.91 16.98
C ALA A 51 -0.44 -60.66 17.40
N GLY A 52 -0.41 -59.62 16.56
CA GLY A 52 0.38 -58.41 16.75
C GLY A 52 -0.47 -57.15 16.80
N ARG A 53 0.02 -56.05 16.20
CA ARG A 53 -0.62 -54.73 16.23
C ARG A 53 -1.57 -54.52 15.05
N LYS A 54 -2.14 -55.56 14.45
CA LYS A 54 -2.92 -55.51 13.20
C LYS A 54 -2.19 -54.90 12.01
N SER A 55 -0.89 -55.19 11.92
CA SER A 55 -0.01 -54.82 10.81
C SER A 55 -0.38 -55.59 9.53
N SER A 56 -0.21 -54.95 8.36
CA SER A 56 -0.39 -55.60 7.05
C SER A 56 0.89 -56.30 6.56
N PRO A 57 0.82 -57.21 5.57
CA PRO A 57 2.01 -57.82 4.96
C PRO A 57 3.05 -56.79 4.50
N LEU A 58 2.58 -55.62 4.02
CA LEU A 58 3.44 -54.51 3.62
C LEU A 58 4.19 -53.89 4.81
N HIS A 59 3.61 -53.82 6.01
CA HIS A 59 4.31 -53.36 7.22
C HIS A 59 5.48 -54.26 7.59
N PHE A 60 5.31 -55.58 7.46
CA PHE A 60 6.37 -56.56 7.73
C PHE A 60 7.47 -56.47 6.67
N ALA A 61 7.10 -56.55 5.38
CA ALA A 61 8.06 -56.44 4.29
C ALA A 61 8.86 -55.13 4.38
N ALA A 62 8.20 -54.01 4.75
CA ALA A 62 8.83 -52.72 4.94
C ALA A 62 9.78 -52.67 6.15
N GLY A 63 9.35 -53.15 7.32
CA GLY A 63 10.16 -53.16 8.54
C GLY A 63 11.38 -54.09 8.49
N PHE A 64 11.31 -55.16 7.69
CA PHE A 64 12.43 -56.08 7.47
C PHE A 64 13.26 -55.76 6.21
N GLY A 65 12.96 -54.66 5.50
CA GLY A 65 13.78 -54.20 4.38
C GLY A 65 13.69 -55.06 3.13
N ARG A 66 12.60 -55.82 2.94
CA ARG A 66 12.43 -56.74 1.81
C ARG A 66 11.98 -55.99 0.55
N LYS A 67 12.89 -55.22 -0.06
CA LYS A 67 12.61 -54.36 -1.24
C LYS A 67 11.82 -55.07 -2.33
N GLU A 68 12.25 -56.26 -2.75
CA GLU A 68 11.59 -57.02 -3.83
C GLU A 68 10.16 -57.45 -3.46
N ILE A 69 9.91 -57.78 -2.18
CA ILE A 69 8.56 -58.09 -1.71
C ILE A 69 7.71 -56.83 -1.64
N VAL A 70 8.24 -55.73 -1.11
CA VAL A 70 7.55 -54.43 -1.06
C VAL A 70 7.14 -54.01 -2.47
N GLU A 71 8.03 -54.16 -3.44
CA GLU A 71 7.75 -53.87 -4.85
C GLU A 71 6.63 -54.75 -5.40
N VAL A 72 6.69 -56.07 -5.17
CA VAL A 72 5.64 -57.00 -5.60
C VAL A 72 4.29 -56.69 -4.96
N LEU A 73 4.25 -56.39 -3.65
CA LEU A 73 3.03 -56.06 -2.93
C LEU A 73 2.41 -54.76 -3.44
N LEU A 74 3.21 -53.70 -3.63
CA LEU A 74 2.73 -52.40 -4.13
C LEU A 74 2.19 -52.49 -5.56
N HIS A 75 2.90 -53.18 -6.46
CA HIS A 75 2.43 -53.41 -7.84
C HIS A 75 1.16 -54.26 -7.90
N SER A 76 0.92 -55.07 -6.88
CA SER A 76 -0.27 -55.93 -6.78
C SER A 76 -1.43 -55.27 -6.00
N GLY A 77 -1.30 -54.00 -5.61
CA GLY A 77 -2.38 -53.22 -5.00
C GLY A 77 -2.44 -53.24 -3.47
N ALA A 78 -1.33 -53.54 -2.78
CA ALA A 78 -1.25 -53.37 -1.33
C ALA A 78 -1.41 -51.88 -0.94
N ASP A 79 -2.19 -51.61 0.11
CA ASP A 79 -2.44 -50.26 0.60
C ASP A 79 -1.19 -49.69 1.31
N VAL A 80 -0.57 -48.69 0.67
CA VAL A 80 0.60 -47.98 1.19
C VAL A 80 0.28 -47.10 2.42
N HIS A 81 -1.00 -46.80 2.64
CA HIS A 81 -1.50 -45.98 3.76
C HIS A 81 -2.15 -46.81 4.86
N ALA A 82 -2.11 -48.14 4.78
CA ALA A 82 -2.66 -49.02 5.80
C ALA A 82 -2.09 -48.64 7.17
N ARG A 83 -2.96 -48.47 8.17
CA ARG A 83 -2.55 -48.15 9.55
C ARG A 83 -2.67 -49.36 10.45
N ASP A 84 -1.65 -49.64 11.26
CA ASP A 84 -1.72 -50.59 12.36
C ASP A 84 -2.42 -50.00 13.61
N ASP A 85 -2.58 -50.76 14.70
CA ASP A 85 -3.27 -50.33 15.92
C ASP A 85 -2.57 -49.12 16.60
N GLY A 86 -1.28 -48.90 16.33
CA GLY A 86 -0.54 -47.71 16.78
C GLY A 86 -0.70 -46.50 15.87
N GLY A 87 -1.44 -46.64 14.76
CA GLY A 87 -1.57 -45.62 13.73
C GLY A 87 -0.37 -45.54 12.77
N LEU A 88 0.62 -46.43 12.89
CA LEU A 88 1.78 -46.46 12.02
C LEU A 88 1.38 -46.97 10.64
N ILE A 89 1.95 -46.35 9.60
CA ILE A 89 1.92 -46.84 8.22
C ILE A 89 3.21 -47.62 7.89
N PRO A 90 3.28 -48.43 6.81
CA PRO A 90 4.48 -49.18 6.44
C PRO A 90 5.75 -48.32 6.34
N LEU A 91 5.61 -47.04 5.96
CA LEU A 91 6.71 -46.09 5.92
C LEU A 91 7.37 -45.86 7.29
N HIS A 92 6.59 -45.79 8.39
CA HIS A 92 7.16 -45.65 9.74
C HIS A 92 8.07 -46.83 10.08
N ASN A 93 7.66 -48.05 9.75
CA ASN A 93 8.47 -49.25 10.01
C ASN A 93 9.76 -49.23 9.21
N ALA A 94 9.70 -48.93 7.90
CA ALA A 94 10.90 -48.80 7.08
C ALA A 94 11.86 -47.72 7.62
N CYS A 95 11.30 -46.60 8.10
CA CYS A 95 12.07 -45.51 8.68
C CYS A 95 12.72 -45.87 10.02
N SER A 96 11.99 -46.52 10.94
CA SER A 96 12.51 -46.94 12.24
C SER A 96 13.70 -47.91 12.13
N PHE A 97 13.70 -48.77 11.11
CA PHE A 97 14.76 -49.77 10.91
C PHE A 97 15.86 -49.35 9.94
N GLY A 98 15.72 -48.22 9.24
CA GLY A 98 16.79 -47.65 8.41
C GLY A 98 16.82 -48.14 6.96
N HIS A 99 15.71 -48.65 6.42
CA HIS A 99 15.67 -49.25 5.08
C HIS A 99 15.46 -48.20 3.99
N ALA A 100 16.48 -47.37 3.71
CA ALA A 100 16.37 -46.21 2.81
C ALA A 100 15.82 -46.54 1.40
N GLU A 101 16.21 -47.68 0.82
CA GLU A 101 15.70 -48.10 -0.51
C GLU A 101 14.21 -48.48 -0.49
N VAL A 102 13.73 -49.03 0.61
CA VAL A 102 12.30 -49.30 0.83
C VAL A 102 11.54 -48.01 1.06
N VAL A 103 12.11 -47.07 1.82
CA VAL A 103 11.54 -45.73 2.05
C VAL A 103 11.35 -44.99 0.72
N LYS A 104 12.36 -44.96 -0.15
CA LYS A 104 12.25 -44.37 -1.50
C LYS A 104 11.12 -45.02 -2.32
N LEU A 105 11.03 -46.35 -2.28
CA LEU A 105 10.01 -47.10 -3.01
C LEU A 105 8.60 -46.77 -2.50
N LEU A 106 8.39 -46.74 -1.18
CA LEU A 106 7.11 -46.39 -0.57
C LEU A 106 6.69 -44.96 -0.91
N LEU A 107 7.59 -43.98 -0.80
CA LEU A 107 7.33 -42.58 -1.16
C LEU A 107 6.99 -42.43 -2.65
N LYS A 108 7.68 -43.16 -3.54
CA LYS A 108 7.38 -43.18 -4.98
C LYS A 108 5.98 -43.72 -5.28
N HIS A 109 5.48 -44.66 -4.47
CA HIS A 109 4.13 -45.20 -4.57
C HIS A 109 3.09 -44.40 -3.75
N GLY A 110 3.42 -43.18 -3.34
CA GLY A 110 2.47 -42.24 -2.74
C GLY A 110 2.37 -42.30 -1.22
N ALA A 111 3.26 -43.00 -0.51
CA ALA A 111 3.30 -42.97 0.95
C ALA A 111 3.43 -41.52 1.46
N ASP A 112 2.61 -41.16 2.45
CA ASP A 112 2.67 -39.82 3.05
C ASP A 112 3.86 -39.72 4.02
N GLY A 113 4.89 -38.96 3.62
CA GLY A 113 6.08 -38.68 4.43
C GLY A 113 5.80 -37.90 5.71
N ASN A 114 4.62 -37.30 5.83
CA ASN A 114 4.14 -36.53 6.98
C ASN A 114 3.01 -37.23 7.74
N ALA A 115 2.75 -38.51 7.43
CA ALA A 115 1.75 -39.31 8.12
C ALA A 115 2.00 -39.28 9.63
N ARG A 116 0.92 -39.22 10.42
CA ARG A 116 0.98 -39.16 11.88
C ARG A 116 0.39 -40.43 12.47
N ASP A 117 1.16 -41.04 13.36
CA ASP A 117 0.69 -42.13 14.21
C ASP A 117 -0.22 -41.60 15.35
N ASN A 118 -0.63 -42.48 16.27
CA ASN A 118 -1.51 -42.10 17.38
C ASN A 118 -0.87 -41.12 18.38
N TRP A 119 0.45 -40.94 18.34
CA TRP A 119 1.22 -40.00 19.17
C TRP A 119 1.74 -38.81 18.38
N ASN A 120 1.25 -38.60 17.16
CA ASN A 120 1.72 -37.59 16.20
C ASN A 120 3.20 -37.70 15.83
N PHE A 121 3.82 -38.87 16.00
CA PHE A 121 5.12 -39.14 15.39
C PHE A 121 4.94 -39.26 13.88
N THR A 122 5.91 -38.68 13.16
CA THR A 122 6.01 -38.82 11.70
C THR A 122 7.12 -39.82 11.37
N PRO A 123 7.17 -40.34 10.13
CA PRO A 123 8.30 -41.16 9.67
C PRO A 123 9.67 -40.49 9.89
N LEU A 124 9.72 -39.15 9.85
CA LEU A 124 10.93 -38.38 10.13
C LEU A 124 11.29 -38.36 11.63
N HIS A 125 10.29 -38.32 12.53
CA HIS A 125 10.56 -38.52 13.96
C HIS A 125 11.15 -39.91 14.23
N GLU A 126 10.58 -40.96 13.64
CA GLU A 126 11.07 -42.33 13.80
C GLU A 126 12.51 -42.47 13.30
N ALA A 127 12.81 -41.97 12.10
CA ALA A 127 14.17 -41.99 11.55
C ALA A 127 15.16 -41.22 12.44
N ALA A 128 14.75 -40.04 12.94
CA ALA A 128 15.58 -39.17 13.77
C ALA A 128 15.90 -39.79 15.14
N VAL A 129 14.90 -40.37 15.81
CA VAL A 129 15.06 -41.06 17.11
C VAL A 129 15.97 -42.28 17.01
N LYS A 130 15.92 -42.99 15.87
CA LYS A 130 16.68 -44.23 15.64
C LYS A 130 18.04 -44.01 14.95
N GLY A 131 18.45 -42.75 14.78
CA GLY A 131 19.75 -42.40 14.21
C GLY A 131 19.93 -42.70 12.73
N LYS A 132 18.85 -42.79 11.94
CA LYS A 132 18.88 -43.22 10.54
C LYS A 132 19.13 -42.03 9.60
N VAL A 133 20.39 -41.58 9.53
CA VAL A 133 20.84 -40.43 8.72
C VAL A 133 20.37 -40.51 7.26
N ASP A 134 20.62 -41.63 6.57
CA ASP A 134 20.26 -41.79 5.16
C ASP A 134 18.74 -41.73 4.92
N VAL A 135 17.95 -42.23 5.88
CA VAL A 135 16.48 -42.16 5.83
C VAL A 135 16.00 -40.73 6.05
N CYS A 136 16.58 -40.00 7.00
CA CYS A 136 16.25 -38.59 7.22
C CYS A 136 16.50 -37.76 5.95
N ILE A 137 17.62 -38.00 5.24
CA ILE A 137 17.94 -37.35 3.97
C ILE A 137 16.87 -37.67 2.92
N VAL A 138 16.55 -38.95 2.71
CA VAL A 138 15.53 -39.37 1.74
C VAL A 138 14.17 -38.74 2.04
N LEU A 139 13.73 -38.75 3.30
CA LEU A 139 12.45 -38.16 3.71
C LEU A 139 12.40 -36.66 3.41
N LEU A 140 13.43 -35.91 3.78
CA LEU A 140 13.51 -34.47 3.50
C LEU A 140 13.53 -34.18 1.99
N GLN A 141 14.28 -34.95 1.21
CA GLN A 141 14.30 -34.83 -0.26
C GLN A 141 12.93 -35.07 -0.90
N HIS A 142 12.07 -35.86 -0.25
CA HIS A 142 10.69 -36.13 -0.67
C HIS A 142 9.64 -35.26 0.05
N GLY A 143 10.04 -34.13 0.64
CA GLY A 143 9.11 -33.13 1.17
C GLY A 143 8.54 -33.43 2.56
N ALA A 144 9.20 -34.28 3.36
CA ALA A 144 8.87 -34.41 4.77
C ALA A 144 9.13 -33.10 5.52
N ASP A 145 8.17 -32.68 6.36
CA ASP A 145 8.20 -31.44 7.12
C ASP A 145 8.90 -31.66 8.48
N PRO A 146 10.10 -31.08 8.70
CA PRO A 146 10.82 -31.17 9.97
C PRO A 146 10.21 -30.29 11.08
N GLY A 147 9.20 -29.48 10.79
CA GLY A 147 8.52 -28.60 11.74
C GLY A 147 7.34 -29.25 12.49
N ILE A 148 6.89 -30.43 12.06
CA ILE A 148 5.75 -31.12 12.71
C ILE A 148 6.12 -31.50 14.14
N ARG A 149 5.18 -31.26 15.08
CA ARG A 149 5.34 -31.60 16.50
C ARG A 149 4.54 -32.84 16.86
N ASN A 150 5.14 -33.73 17.64
CA ASN A 150 4.46 -34.87 18.24
C ASN A 150 3.54 -34.44 19.41
N THR A 151 2.89 -35.40 20.07
CA THR A 151 2.02 -35.17 21.24
C THR A 151 2.73 -34.54 22.44
N ASP A 152 4.05 -34.70 22.56
CA ASP A 152 4.89 -34.03 23.57
C ASP A 152 5.30 -32.60 23.16
N GLY A 153 4.85 -32.11 22.00
CA GLY A 153 5.25 -30.83 21.43
C GLY A 153 6.67 -30.81 20.85
N LYS A 154 7.33 -31.96 20.71
CA LYS A 154 8.70 -32.08 20.20
C LYS A 154 8.72 -32.28 18.69
N THR A 155 9.69 -31.67 18.02
CA THR A 155 9.99 -31.85 16.59
C THR A 155 10.94 -33.04 16.38
N PRO A 156 11.14 -33.52 15.14
CA PRO A 156 12.16 -34.52 14.83
C PRO A 156 13.56 -34.13 15.33
N LEU A 157 13.91 -32.84 15.27
CA LEU A 157 15.20 -32.34 15.75
C LEU A 157 15.35 -32.48 17.28
N ASP A 158 14.28 -32.26 18.03
CA ASP A 158 14.29 -32.33 19.50
C ASP A 158 14.50 -33.76 20.02
N VAL A 159 14.01 -34.75 19.27
CA VAL A 159 14.12 -36.17 19.61
C VAL A 159 15.28 -36.88 18.91
N ALA A 160 15.98 -36.17 18.01
CA ALA A 160 17.03 -36.74 17.18
C ALA A 160 18.24 -37.26 17.97
N GLU A 161 18.74 -38.43 17.58
CA GLU A 161 20.08 -38.88 17.95
C GLU A 161 21.14 -37.92 17.39
N SER A 162 22.31 -37.85 18.03
CA SER A 162 23.41 -36.94 17.69
C SER A 162 23.82 -36.98 16.21
N SER A 163 23.79 -38.16 15.59
CA SER A 163 24.12 -38.36 14.17
C SER A 163 23.15 -37.65 13.22
N CYS A 164 21.85 -37.62 13.54
CA CYS A 164 20.80 -37.04 12.70
C CYS A 164 20.62 -35.53 12.88
N LYS A 165 21.09 -34.96 14.00
CA LYS A 165 20.97 -33.52 14.26
C LYS A 165 21.58 -32.66 13.15
N SER A 166 22.70 -33.09 12.59
CA SER A 166 23.38 -32.39 11.48
C SER A 166 22.53 -32.32 10.20
N VAL A 167 21.69 -33.33 9.92
CA VAL A 167 20.77 -33.31 8.78
C VAL A 167 19.63 -32.34 9.04
N LEU A 168 19.07 -32.41 10.25
CA LEU A 168 17.88 -31.65 10.64
C LEU A 168 18.15 -30.18 10.97
N ASN A 169 19.41 -29.78 11.15
CA ASN A 169 19.81 -28.38 11.31
C ASN A 169 20.44 -27.77 10.04
N GLY A 170 20.60 -28.56 8.97
CA GLY A 170 21.20 -28.12 7.70
C GLY A 170 22.74 -28.09 7.66
N ASP A 171 23.44 -28.55 8.70
CA ASP A 171 24.91 -28.62 8.73
C ASP A 171 25.48 -29.92 8.13
N TYR A 172 24.64 -30.87 7.71
CA TYR A 172 25.07 -32.19 7.25
C TYR A 172 26.05 -32.07 6.10
N LYS A 173 27.30 -32.46 6.37
CA LYS A 173 28.43 -32.46 5.42
C LYS A 173 28.51 -31.17 4.60
N LYS A 174 28.20 -30.02 5.23
CA LYS A 174 28.13 -28.74 4.54
C LYS A 174 29.41 -28.40 3.77
N ASP A 175 30.57 -28.72 4.33
CA ASP A 175 31.85 -28.41 3.68
C ASP A 175 32.06 -29.26 2.41
N GLU A 176 31.66 -30.54 2.43
CA GLU A 176 31.68 -31.40 1.23
C GLU A 176 30.67 -30.91 0.17
N LEU A 177 29.48 -30.44 0.59
CA LEU A 177 28.46 -29.89 -0.31
C LEU A 177 28.93 -28.60 -0.99
N LEU A 178 29.55 -27.70 -0.22
CA LEU A 178 30.11 -26.44 -0.70
C LEU A 178 31.27 -26.69 -1.67
N GLU A 179 32.13 -27.67 -1.38
CA GLU A 179 33.21 -28.05 -2.29
C GLU A 179 32.69 -28.75 -3.55
N ALA A 180 31.68 -29.61 -3.45
CA ALA A 180 31.01 -30.18 -4.63
C ALA A 180 30.41 -29.07 -5.51
N SER A 181 29.82 -28.05 -4.89
CA SER A 181 29.25 -26.89 -5.60
C SER A 181 30.31 -26.05 -6.31
N ARG A 182 31.49 -25.90 -5.70
CA ARG A 182 32.65 -25.19 -6.25
C ARG A 182 33.32 -25.97 -7.39
N SER A 183 33.60 -27.25 -7.15
CA SER A 183 34.31 -28.13 -8.08
C SER A 183 33.47 -28.56 -9.28
N GLY A 184 32.13 -28.53 -9.16
CA GLY A 184 31.24 -28.99 -10.22
C GLY A 184 30.88 -30.48 -10.10
N ASN A 185 31.09 -31.12 -8.95
CA ASN A 185 30.83 -32.55 -8.77
C ASN A 185 29.34 -32.82 -8.53
N GLU A 186 28.61 -33.12 -9.59
CA GLU A 186 27.15 -33.35 -9.59
C GLU A 186 26.73 -34.54 -8.73
N GLU A 187 27.40 -35.67 -8.88
CA GLU A 187 27.07 -36.90 -8.14
C GLU A 187 27.23 -36.68 -6.63
N LYS A 188 28.35 -36.05 -6.24
CA LYS A 188 28.60 -35.72 -4.84
C LYS A 188 27.60 -34.71 -4.31
N LEU A 189 27.27 -33.66 -5.06
CA LEU A 189 26.25 -32.67 -4.70
C LEU A 189 24.91 -33.36 -4.40
N MET A 190 24.41 -34.18 -5.33
CA MET A 190 23.13 -34.85 -5.21
C MET A 190 23.06 -35.83 -4.03
N SER A 191 24.19 -36.46 -3.69
CA SER A 191 24.28 -37.34 -2.52
C SER A 191 24.21 -36.60 -1.17
N LEU A 192 24.42 -35.27 -1.16
CA LEU A 192 24.51 -34.45 0.06
C LEU A 192 23.36 -33.45 0.21
N LEU A 193 22.67 -33.12 -0.88
CA LEU A 193 21.71 -32.03 -0.95
C LEU A 193 20.38 -32.38 -0.24
N THR A 194 19.90 -31.44 0.58
CA THR A 194 18.60 -31.49 1.26
C THR A 194 17.97 -30.09 1.27
N PRO A 195 16.64 -29.96 1.45
CA PRO A 195 15.99 -28.65 1.60
C PRO A 195 16.56 -27.79 2.74
N LEU A 196 17.18 -28.40 3.74
CA LEU A 196 17.72 -27.70 4.91
C LEU A 196 19.15 -27.19 4.70
N ASN A 197 19.93 -27.80 3.80
CA ASN A 197 21.33 -27.42 3.56
C ASN A 197 21.58 -26.76 2.19
N VAL A 198 20.56 -26.66 1.32
CA VAL A 198 20.67 -26.02 0.00
C VAL A 198 21.15 -24.56 0.07
N ASN A 199 20.83 -23.86 1.17
CA ASN A 199 21.24 -22.48 1.46
C ASN A 199 22.25 -22.40 2.62
N CYS A 200 22.97 -23.48 2.93
CA CYS A 200 23.97 -23.45 3.99
C CYS A 200 25.08 -22.44 3.66
N HIS A 201 25.75 -21.90 4.67
CA HIS A 201 26.78 -20.88 4.48
C HIS A 201 28.18 -21.46 4.69
N ALA A 202 29.11 -21.06 3.83
CA ALA A 202 30.52 -21.36 3.98
C ALA A 202 31.13 -20.74 5.24
N SER A 203 32.05 -21.49 5.86
CA SER A 203 32.82 -21.05 7.02
C SER A 203 33.99 -20.11 6.66
N ASP A 204 34.16 -19.78 5.37
CA ASP A 204 35.25 -19.00 4.78
C ASP A 204 35.25 -17.50 5.13
N GLY A 205 34.46 -17.10 6.13
CA GLY A 205 34.29 -15.71 6.55
C GLY A 205 33.40 -14.88 5.62
N ARG A 206 33.16 -15.29 4.36
CA ARG A 206 32.20 -14.62 3.46
C ARG A 206 30.78 -15.11 3.64
N LYS A 207 30.56 -16.30 4.21
CA LYS A 207 29.21 -16.90 4.33
C LYS A 207 28.54 -17.14 2.96
N SER A 208 29.31 -17.49 1.94
CA SER A 208 28.79 -17.82 0.62
C SER A 208 27.92 -19.09 0.67
N THR A 209 26.78 -19.12 -0.03
CA THR A 209 25.97 -20.35 -0.18
C THR A 209 26.51 -21.27 -1.29
N PRO A 210 26.07 -22.55 -1.38
CA PRO A 210 26.33 -23.40 -2.54
C PRO A 210 26.11 -22.70 -3.87
N LEU A 211 25.02 -21.92 -3.99
CA LEU A 211 24.66 -21.20 -5.20
C LEU A 211 25.64 -20.06 -5.51
N HIS A 212 26.16 -19.33 -4.51
CA HIS A 212 27.19 -18.31 -4.72
C HIS A 212 28.48 -18.92 -5.30
N LEU A 213 28.88 -20.08 -4.79
CA LEU A 213 30.08 -20.78 -5.24
C LEU A 213 29.88 -21.32 -6.66
N ALA A 214 28.79 -22.06 -6.90
CA ALA A 214 28.47 -22.58 -8.21
C ALA A 214 28.37 -21.47 -9.27
N ALA A 215 27.77 -20.33 -8.90
CA ALA A 215 27.64 -19.19 -9.78
C ALA A 215 28.99 -18.54 -10.11
N GLY A 216 29.86 -18.31 -9.12
CA GLY A 216 31.18 -17.71 -9.33
C GLY A 216 32.17 -18.60 -10.10
N TYR A 217 32.03 -19.93 -10.00
CA TYR A 217 32.89 -20.92 -10.67
C TYR A 217 32.33 -21.48 -11.98
N ASN A 218 31.28 -20.87 -12.53
CA ASN A 218 30.63 -21.27 -13.78
C ASN A 218 30.15 -22.74 -13.81
N ARG A 219 29.56 -23.21 -12.72
CA ARG A 219 29.05 -24.59 -12.63
C ARG A 219 27.59 -24.64 -13.06
N VAL A 220 27.32 -24.43 -14.35
CA VAL A 220 25.96 -24.33 -14.92
C VAL A 220 25.06 -25.46 -14.45
N ARG A 221 25.53 -26.71 -14.53
CA ARG A 221 24.73 -27.87 -14.13
C ARG A 221 24.46 -27.93 -12.62
N ILE A 222 25.42 -27.56 -11.79
CA ILE A 222 25.23 -27.43 -10.34
C ILE A 222 24.23 -26.32 -10.02
N VAL A 223 24.32 -25.17 -10.69
CA VAL A 223 23.37 -24.06 -10.52
C VAL A 223 21.95 -24.54 -10.84
N GLN A 224 21.75 -25.26 -11.94
CA GLN A 224 20.45 -25.85 -12.28
C GLN A 224 19.93 -26.79 -11.18
N LEU A 225 20.78 -27.72 -10.69
CA LEU A 225 20.40 -28.66 -9.64
C LEU A 225 20.05 -27.94 -8.33
N LEU A 226 20.86 -26.97 -7.91
CA LEU A 226 20.60 -26.17 -6.71
C LEU A 226 19.28 -25.40 -6.81
N LEU A 227 18.99 -24.76 -7.95
CA LEU A 227 17.73 -24.04 -8.17
C LEU A 227 16.52 -24.97 -8.19
N GLN A 228 16.62 -26.15 -8.81
CA GLN A 228 15.57 -27.19 -8.78
C GLN A 228 15.24 -27.64 -7.35
N HIS A 229 16.22 -27.61 -6.44
CA HIS A 229 16.08 -27.98 -5.04
C HIS A 229 15.86 -26.79 -4.09
N GLY A 230 15.48 -25.62 -4.62
CA GLY A 230 15.03 -24.48 -3.81
C GLY A 230 16.16 -23.59 -3.28
N ALA A 231 17.31 -23.54 -3.95
CA ALA A 231 18.34 -22.56 -3.63
C ALA A 231 17.81 -21.13 -3.81
N ASP A 232 18.07 -20.28 -2.81
CA ASP A 232 17.60 -18.90 -2.79
C ASP A 232 18.52 -18.02 -3.65
N VAL A 233 17.98 -17.52 -4.76
CA VAL A 233 18.65 -16.58 -5.67
C VAL A 233 18.90 -15.20 -5.05
N HIS A 234 18.25 -14.90 -3.92
CA HIS A 234 18.39 -13.66 -3.17
C HIS A 234 19.22 -13.80 -1.89
N ALA A 235 19.73 -15.00 -1.60
CA ALA A 235 20.58 -15.22 -0.45
C ALA A 235 21.75 -14.24 -0.47
N LYS A 236 22.01 -13.57 0.64
CA LYS A 236 23.11 -12.62 0.76
C LYS A 236 24.28 -13.24 1.52
N ASP A 237 25.48 -13.05 0.98
CA ASP A 237 26.71 -13.32 1.72
C ASP A 237 26.98 -12.20 2.76
N LYS A 238 28.10 -12.27 3.47
CA LYS A 238 28.50 -11.29 4.49
C LYS A 238 28.74 -9.89 3.91
N GLY A 239 29.13 -9.79 2.64
CA GLY A 239 29.28 -8.53 1.90
C GLY A 239 27.96 -8.01 1.34
N GLY A 240 26.85 -8.74 1.51
CA GLY A 240 25.56 -8.40 0.92
C GLY A 240 25.42 -8.83 -0.54
N LEU A 241 26.42 -9.51 -1.10
CA LEU A 241 26.36 -10.00 -2.48
C LEU A 241 25.34 -11.12 -2.57
N VAL A 242 24.56 -11.10 -3.64
CA VAL A 242 23.73 -12.24 -4.08
C VAL A 242 24.46 -13.08 -5.13
N PRO A 243 24.07 -14.35 -5.41
CA PRO A 243 24.75 -15.20 -6.39
C PRO A 243 24.92 -14.56 -7.77
N LEU A 244 23.99 -13.69 -8.16
CA LEU A 244 24.05 -12.94 -9.42
C LEU A 244 25.30 -12.03 -9.50
N HIS A 245 25.74 -11.41 -8.40
CA HIS A 245 26.96 -10.59 -8.39
C HIS A 245 28.19 -11.42 -8.80
N ASN A 246 28.31 -12.63 -8.27
CA ASN A 246 29.42 -13.52 -8.58
C ASN A 246 29.41 -13.93 -10.06
N ALA A 247 28.25 -14.32 -10.60
CA ALA A 247 28.13 -14.65 -12.02
C ALA A 247 28.51 -13.45 -12.91
N CYS A 248 28.03 -12.25 -12.55
CA CYS A 248 28.27 -11.04 -13.31
C CYS A 248 29.72 -10.55 -13.25
N SER A 249 30.37 -10.58 -12.08
CA SER A 249 31.77 -10.13 -11.90
C SER A 249 32.74 -10.95 -12.76
N TYR A 250 32.51 -12.26 -12.86
CA TYR A 250 33.33 -13.17 -13.67
C TYR A 250 32.89 -13.28 -15.14
N GLY A 251 31.72 -12.74 -15.51
CA GLY A 251 31.24 -12.75 -16.89
C GLY A 251 30.57 -14.05 -17.33
N HIS A 252 30.01 -14.82 -16.40
CA HIS A 252 29.39 -16.12 -16.70
C HIS A 252 27.98 -15.92 -17.27
N PHE A 253 27.88 -15.78 -18.59
CA PHE A 253 26.64 -15.45 -19.30
C PHE A 253 25.50 -16.45 -19.02
N GLU A 254 25.72 -17.75 -19.25
CA GLU A 254 24.69 -18.79 -19.07
C GLU A 254 24.18 -18.88 -17.63
N VAL A 255 25.08 -18.77 -16.65
CA VAL A 255 24.71 -18.74 -15.23
C VAL A 255 23.91 -17.49 -14.90
N THR A 256 24.31 -16.33 -15.42
CA THR A 256 23.61 -15.06 -15.22
C THR A 256 22.17 -15.15 -15.75
N GLU A 257 22.00 -15.64 -16.98
CA GLU A 257 20.68 -15.85 -17.59
C GLU A 257 19.82 -16.82 -16.76
N LEU A 258 20.42 -17.93 -16.31
CA LEU A 258 19.73 -18.93 -15.51
C LEU A 258 19.24 -18.37 -14.17
N LEU A 259 20.06 -17.57 -13.49
CA LEU A 259 19.70 -16.91 -12.23
C LEU A 259 18.57 -15.88 -12.44
N ILE A 260 18.65 -15.06 -13.49
CA ILE A 260 17.60 -14.08 -13.82
C ILE A 260 16.27 -14.79 -14.13
N LYS A 261 16.31 -15.89 -14.90
CA LYS A 261 15.12 -16.71 -15.21
C LYS A 261 14.44 -17.29 -13.96
N HIS A 262 15.20 -17.53 -12.90
CA HIS A 262 14.69 -17.98 -11.59
C HIS A 262 14.40 -16.83 -10.62
N GLY A 263 14.30 -15.59 -11.13
CA GLY A 263 13.82 -14.44 -10.36
C GLY A 263 14.91 -13.59 -9.69
N ALA A 264 16.20 -13.80 -10.00
CA ALA A 264 17.26 -12.96 -9.42
C ALA A 264 17.05 -11.47 -9.76
N ASN A 265 17.15 -10.61 -8.74
CA ASN A 265 16.98 -9.17 -8.90
C ASN A 265 18.25 -8.56 -9.53
N VAL A 266 18.14 -8.11 -10.78
CA VAL A 266 19.22 -7.46 -11.55
C VAL A 266 19.74 -6.15 -10.94
N ASN A 267 18.95 -5.52 -10.07
CA ASN A 267 19.28 -4.30 -9.34
C ASN A 267 19.53 -4.55 -7.84
N ALA A 268 19.79 -5.80 -7.43
CA ALA A 268 20.15 -6.10 -6.05
C ALA A 268 21.41 -5.32 -5.64
N MET A 269 21.40 -4.70 -4.47
CA MET A 269 22.55 -3.96 -3.94
C MET A 269 23.24 -4.76 -2.83
N ASP A 270 24.56 -4.83 -2.92
CA ASP A 270 25.43 -5.29 -1.84
C ASP A 270 25.60 -4.22 -0.74
N LEU A 271 26.45 -4.48 0.27
CA LEU A 271 26.67 -3.52 1.37
C LEU A 271 27.38 -2.22 0.92
N TRP A 272 28.03 -2.22 -0.25
CA TRP A 272 28.65 -1.05 -0.86
C TRP A 272 27.78 -0.43 -1.95
N GLN A 273 26.51 -0.86 -2.05
CA GLN A 273 25.55 -0.42 -3.06
C GLN A 273 26.00 -0.71 -4.51
N PHE A 274 26.92 -1.66 -4.70
CA PHE A 274 27.18 -2.20 -6.03
C PHE A 274 25.99 -3.07 -6.45
N THR A 275 25.59 -2.89 -7.71
CA THR A 275 24.61 -3.77 -8.37
C THR A 275 25.33 -4.77 -9.28
N PRO A 276 24.68 -5.87 -9.70
CA PRO A 276 25.27 -6.81 -10.66
C PRO A 276 25.83 -6.14 -11.93
N ILE A 277 25.21 -5.04 -12.40
CA ILE A 277 25.71 -4.30 -13.57
C ILE A 277 26.97 -3.47 -13.25
N HIS A 278 27.16 -2.98 -12.01
CA HIS A 278 28.44 -2.38 -11.62
C HIS A 278 29.58 -3.40 -11.65
N GLU A 279 29.33 -4.62 -11.15
CA GLU A 279 30.30 -5.72 -11.18
C GLU A 279 30.66 -6.10 -12.63
N ALA A 280 29.66 -6.30 -13.48
CA ALA A 280 29.88 -6.61 -14.90
C ALA A 280 30.62 -5.47 -15.63
N ALA A 281 30.19 -4.21 -15.44
CA ALA A 281 30.75 -3.04 -16.12
C ALA A 281 32.20 -2.77 -15.73
N SER A 282 32.52 -2.79 -14.43
CA SER A 282 33.89 -2.55 -13.93
C SER A 282 34.90 -3.61 -14.38
N LYS A 283 34.43 -4.79 -14.79
CA LYS A 283 35.25 -5.90 -15.30
C LYS A 283 35.13 -6.08 -16.82
N SER A 284 34.51 -5.13 -17.52
CA SER A 284 34.31 -5.17 -18.98
C SER A 284 33.59 -6.42 -19.48
N ARG A 285 32.56 -6.89 -18.77
CA ARG A 285 31.72 -8.04 -19.16
C ARG A 285 30.60 -7.58 -20.09
N VAL A 286 30.96 -7.20 -21.31
CA VAL A 286 30.06 -6.54 -22.29
C VAL A 286 28.75 -7.32 -22.51
N ASP A 287 28.84 -8.63 -22.76
CA ASP A 287 27.66 -9.45 -23.05
C ASP A 287 26.74 -9.58 -21.83
N VAL A 288 27.33 -9.68 -20.63
CA VAL A 288 26.59 -9.71 -19.37
C VAL A 288 25.94 -8.37 -19.07
N CYS A 289 26.61 -7.24 -19.33
CA CYS A 289 25.98 -5.92 -19.22
C CYS A 289 24.76 -5.82 -20.13
N SER A 290 24.89 -6.27 -21.39
CA SER A 290 23.79 -6.25 -22.37
C SER A 290 22.62 -7.13 -21.92
N LEU A 291 22.92 -8.32 -21.35
CA LEU A 291 21.92 -9.20 -20.75
C LEU A 291 21.24 -8.58 -19.52
N LEU A 292 21.98 -7.92 -18.63
CA LEU A 292 21.39 -7.26 -17.46
C LEU A 292 20.47 -6.11 -17.87
N LEU A 293 20.89 -5.29 -18.84
CA LEU A 293 20.07 -4.19 -19.38
C LEU A 293 18.79 -4.70 -20.04
N SER A 294 18.85 -5.81 -20.78
CA SER A 294 17.66 -6.41 -21.40
C SER A 294 16.64 -6.91 -20.38
N HIS A 295 17.08 -7.23 -19.17
CA HIS A 295 16.23 -7.61 -18.04
C HIS A 295 15.94 -6.46 -17.06
N GLY A 296 16.24 -5.20 -17.43
CA GLY A 296 15.84 -4.01 -16.67
C GLY A 296 16.82 -3.56 -15.59
N ALA A 297 18.10 -3.91 -15.71
CA ALA A 297 19.14 -3.30 -14.87
C ALA A 297 19.22 -1.78 -15.14
N ASP A 298 19.32 -0.99 -14.07
CA ASP A 298 19.50 0.45 -14.14
C ASP A 298 20.98 0.80 -13.92
N PRO A 299 21.72 1.18 -14.98
CA PRO A 299 23.12 1.54 -14.86
C PRO A 299 23.32 2.91 -14.20
N GLY A 300 22.26 3.70 -13.99
CA GLY A 300 22.28 5.00 -13.34
C GLY A 300 22.19 4.97 -11.80
N LEU A 301 21.94 3.80 -11.21
CA LEU A 301 22.01 3.62 -9.76
C LEU A 301 23.43 3.89 -9.27
N LEU A 302 23.55 4.61 -8.15
CA LEU A 302 24.84 5.01 -7.60
C LEU A 302 25.27 4.07 -6.48
N ASN A 303 26.54 3.67 -6.49
CA ASN A 303 27.15 2.96 -5.38
C ASN A 303 27.56 3.90 -4.23
N CYS A 304 28.16 3.36 -3.17
CA CYS A 304 28.62 4.14 -2.00
C CYS A 304 29.71 5.18 -2.34
N HIS A 305 30.35 5.08 -3.51
CA HIS A 305 31.33 6.05 -4.00
C HIS A 305 30.68 7.13 -4.89
N SER A 306 29.34 7.19 -4.96
CA SER A 306 28.59 8.07 -5.86
C SER A 306 28.91 7.85 -7.34
N LYS A 307 29.35 6.64 -7.71
CA LYS A 307 29.61 6.25 -9.09
C LYS A 307 28.48 5.36 -9.60
N SER A 308 28.02 5.63 -10.80
CA SER A 308 27.09 4.77 -11.54
C SER A 308 27.84 3.60 -12.21
N ALA A 309 27.11 2.62 -12.76
CA ALA A 309 27.72 1.54 -13.53
C ALA A 309 28.44 2.06 -14.78
N VAL A 310 27.95 3.17 -15.33
CA VAL A 310 28.57 3.89 -16.44
C VAL A 310 29.92 4.49 -16.04
N ASP A 311 30.02 5.07 -14.84
CA ASP A 311 31.25 5.74 -14.35
C ASP A 311 32.38 4.77 -13.97
N VAL A 312 32.06 3.49 -13.74
CA VAL A 312 33.05 2.45 -13.42
C VAL A 312 33.53 1.69 -14.66
N CYS A 313 33.00 1.99 -15.84
CA CYS A 313 33.44 1.37 -17.09
C CYS A 313 34.93 1.68 -17.37
N PRO A 314 35.74 0.69 -17.78
CA PRO A 314 37.15 0.90 -18.07
C PRO A 314 37.42 1.51 -19.46
N SER A 315 36.42 1.55 -20.36
CA SER A 315 36.56 2.11 -21.71
C SER A 315 35.35 2.96 -22.10
N ASP A 316 35.62 4.00 -22.89
CA ASP A 316 34.60 4.92 -23.42
C ASP A 316 33.58 4.18 -24.32
N ASP A 317 34.05 3.23 -25.14
CA ASP A 317 33.18 2.39 -25.98
C ASP A 317 32.12 1.64 -25.18
N LEU A 318 32.50 1.11 -24.01
CA LEU A 318 31.57 0.39 -23.14
C LEU A 318 30.60 1.35 -22.45
N GLN A 319 31.11 2.51 -22.02
CA GLN A 319 30.30 3.58 -21.45
C GLN A 319 29.22 4.07 -22.44
N GLU A 320 29.57 4.26 -23.71
CA GLU A 320 28.62 4.64 -24.77
C GLU A 320 27.61 3.54 -25.04
N LYS A 321 28.06 2.28 -25.13
CA LYS A 321 27.19 1.11 -25.35
C LYS A 321 26.16 0.95 -24.22
N LEU A 322 26.57 1.05 -22.95
CA LEU A 322 25.63 0.95 -21.81
C LEU A 322 24.56 2.04 -21.87
N GLN A 323 24.95 3.28 -22.17
CA GLN A 323 24.01 4.40 -22.27
C GLN A 323 23.05 4.24 -23.45
N TYR A 324 23.56 3.81 -24.60
CA TYR A 324 22.77 3.56 -25.80
C TYR A 324 21.73 2.46 -25.55
N GLU A 325 22.16 1.30 -25.05
CA GLU A 325 21.27 0.17 -24.78
C GLU A 325 20.27 0.49 -23.66
N PHE A 326 20.68 1.16 -22.59
CA PHE A 326 19.76 1.55 -21.52
C PHE A 326 18.66 2.49 -22.01
N ARG A 327 19.00 3.48 -22.86
CA ARG A 327 18.01 4.36 -23.52
C ARG A 327 17.10 3.56 -24.44
N GLY A 328 17.66 2.62 -25.21
CA GLY A 328 16.93 1.69 -26.07
C GLY A 328 15.91 0.85 -25.30
N HIS A 329 16.35 0.09 -24.31
CA HIS A 329 15.46 -0.72 -23.45
C HIS A 329 14.43 0.13 -22.70
N SER A 330 14.80 1.33 -22.24
CA SER A 330 13.86 2.26 -21.63
C SER A 330 12.77 2.73 -22.61
N LEU A 331 13.10 2.91 -23.89
CA LEU A 331 12.12 3.20 -24.94
C LEU A 331 11.24 1.98 -25.23
N LEU A 332 11.80 0.77 -25.33
CA LEU A 332 11.02 -0.46 -25.52
C LEU A 332 9.98 -0.63 -24.41
N LEU A 333 10.39 -0.48 -23.15
CA LEU A 333 9.49 -0.54 -21.99
C LEU A 333 8.41 0.54 -22.02
N ALA A 334 8.75 1.78 -22.40
CA ALA A 334 7.77 2.86 -22.56
C ALA A 334 6.75 2.55 -23.66
N CYS A 335 7.18 1.92 -24.76
CA CYS A 335 6.29 1.46 -25.83
C CYS A 335 5.39 0.31 -25.34
N ALA A 336 5.96 -0.66 -24.61
CA ALA A 336 5.22 -1.79 -24.04
C ALA A 336 4.11 -1.34 -23.08
N SER A 337 4.42 -0.40 -22.19
CA SER A 337 3.48 0.12 -21.18
C SER A 337 2.57 1.24 -21.67
N CYS A 338 2.72 1.67 -22.93
CA CYS A 338 2.00 2.82 -23.51
C CYS A 338 2.24 4.17 -22.79
N ASP A 339 3.43 4.37 -22.22
CA ASP A 339 3.83 5.63 -21.59
C ASP A 339 4.37 6.64 -22.62
N VAL A 340 3.44 7.38 -23.21
CA VAL A 340 3.73 8.41 -24.22
C VAL A 340 4.61 9.54 -23.65
N VAL A 341 4.55 9.83 -22.35
CA VAL A 341 5.32 10.93 -21.74
C VAL A 341 6.79 10.52 -21.61
N LYS A 342 7.04 9.32 -21.07
CA LYS A 342 8.39 8.76 -20.97
C LYS A 342 8.99 8.54 -22.35
N MET A 343 8.20 8.02 -23.30
CA MET A 343 8.60 7.87 -24.70
C MET A 343 9.05 9.20 -25.31
N LYS A 344 8.27 10.28 -25.17
CA LYS A 344 8.62 11.62 -25.67
C LYS A 344 9.95 12.14 -25.15
N LYS A 345 10.28 11.83 -23.89
CA LYS A 345 11.52 12.28 -23.25
C LYS A 345 12.76 11.54 -23.79
N ILE A 346 12.60 10.28 -24.18
CA ILE A 346 13.72 9.40 -24.59
C ILE A 346 13.92 9.41 -26.11
N LEU A 347 12.82 9.52 -26.87
CA LEU A 347 12.77 9.33 -28.31
C LEU A 347 13.65 10.33 -29.06
N ALA A 348 14.72 9.80 -29.66
CA ALA A 348 15.63 10.50 -30.56
C ALA A 348 15.84 9.64 -31.82
N ALA A 349 16.38 10.23 -32.90
CA ALA A 349 16.47 9.56 -34.20
C ALA A 349 17.37 8.32 -34.17
N ASP A 350 18.46 8.36 -33.38
CA ASP A 350 19.40 7.28 -33.11
C ASP A 350 18.78 6.09 -32.34
N ILE A 351 17.80 6.37 -31.48
CA ILE A 351 17.13 5.35 -30.64
C ILE A 351 15.83 4.82 -31.28
N ALA A 352 15.22 5.56 -32.21
CA ALA A 352 14.00 5.14 -32.88
C ALA A 352 14.16 3.83 -33.67
N SER A 353 15.38 3.57 -34.16
CA SER A 353 15.79 2.34 -34.85
C SER A 353 16.50 1.33 -33.94
N PHE A 354 16.46 1.53 -32.61
CA PHE A 354 17.05 0.56 -31.68
C PHE A 354 16.46 -0.83 -31.90
N GLN A 355 17.28 -1.86 -31.79
CA GLN A 355 16.85 -3.25 -31.84
C GLN A 355 17.27 -3.95 -30.56
N HIS A 356 16.35 -4.68 -29.95
CA HIS A 356 16.65 -5.48 -28.77
C HIS A 356 17.78 -6.49 -29.09
N PRO A 357 18.90 -6.54 -28.34
CA PRO A 357 20.09 -7.30 -28.74
C PRO A 357 19.88 -8.80 -29.00
N PHE A 358 18.88 -9.41 -28.34
CA PHE A 358 18.65 -10.86 -28.41
C PHE A 358 17.42 -11.27 -29.23
N SER A 359 16.41 -10.39 -29.32
CA SER A 359 15.16 -10.67 -30.04
C SER A 359 15.03 -9.86 -31.33
N LEU A 360 15.88 -8.85 -31.53
CA LEU A 360 15.84 -7.87 -32.61
C LEU A 360 14.52 -7.10 -32.71
N ASP A 361 13.67 -7.15 -31.67
CA ASP A 361 12.45 -6.35 -31.62
C ASP A 361 12.80 -4.87 -31.55
N SER A 362 12.22 -4.10 -32.47
CA SER A 362 12.31 -2.64 -32.48
C SER A 362 11.22 -2.00 -31.59
N PRO A 363 11.36 -0.71 -31.20
CA PRO A 363 10.29 0.04 -30.52
C PRO A 363 8.94 -0.06 -31.23
N LEU A 364 8.95 -0.21 -32.56
CA LEU A 364 7.73 -0.33 -33.35
C LEU A 364 7.01 -1.66 -33.10
N HIS A 365 7.73 -2.78 -32.92
CA HIS A 365 7.15 -4.06 -32.55
C HIS A 365 6.40 -3.96 -31.22
N TYR A 366 7.05 -3.38 -30.20
CA TYR A 366 6.45 -3.16 -28.88
C TYR A 366 5.25 -2.21 -28.96
N ALA A 367 5.38 -1.07 -29.65
CA ALA A 367 4.30 -0.10 -29.77
C ALA A 367 3.08 -0.71 -30.48
N VAL A 368 3.28 -1.48 -31.55
CA VAL A 368 2.20 -2.17 -32.29
C VAL A 368 1.57 -3.30 -31.46
N ALA A 369 2.34 -3.99 -30.61
CA ALA A 369 1.81 -5.03 -29.73
C ALA A 369 1.00 -4.49 -28.52
N ALA A 370 1.25 -3.26 -28.07
CA ALA A 370 0.80 -2.76 -26.77
C ALA A 370 -0.71 -2.49 -26.61
N PRO A 371 -1.44 -3.15 -25.70
CA PRO A 371 -2.90 -3.38 -25.75
C PRO A 371 -3.84 -2.15 -25.70
N THR A 372 -3.33 -0.93 -25.61
CA THR A 372 -4.14 0.28 -25.38
C THR A 372 -4.47 1.05 -26.67
N ALA A 373 -5.48 1.93 -26.60
CA ALA A 373 -5.85 2.83 -27.70
C ALA A 373 -4.81 3.94 -28.00
N LYS A 374 -3.82 4.17 -27.10
CA LYS A 374 -2.76 5.18 -27.31
C LYS A 374 -1.67 4.72 -28.27
N ARG A 375 -1.66 3.45 -28.65
CA ARG A 375 -0.69 2.83 -29.57
C ARG A 375 -0.57 3.57 -30.90
N LYS A 376 -1.67 3.98 -31.53
CA LYS A 376 -1.64 4.69 -32.82
C LYS A 376 -0.79 5.96 -32.76
N THR A 377 -0.89 6.71 -31.66
CA THR A 377 -0.08 7.91 -31.44
C THR A 377 1.40 7.58 -31.26
N MET A 378 1.73 6.49 -30.55
CA MET A 378 3.13 6.06 -30.39
C MET A 378 3.75 5.61 -31.70
N VAL A 379 3.01 4.82 -32.49
CA VAL A 379 3.44 4.35 -33.81
C VAL A 379 3.70 5.54 -34.74
N ASP A 380 2.80 6.52 -34.79
CA ASP A 380 2.98 7.76 -35.56
C ASP A 380 4.26 8.52 -35.13
N MET A 381 4.51 8.62 -33.82
CA MET A 381 5.72 9.27 -33.30
C MET A 381 7.01 8.55 -33.67
N LEU A 382 7.05 7.22 -33.60
CA LEU A 382 8.22 6.40 -33.97
C LEU A 382 8.54 6.53 -35.46
N ILE A 383 7.52 6.43 -36.31
CA ILE A 383 7.69 6.54 -37.76
C ILE A 383 8.21 7.93 -38.13
N LYS A 384 7.65 8.99 -37.54
CA LYS A 384 8.14 10.37 -37.74
C LYS A 384 9.61 10.58 -37.32
N LYS A 385 10.14 9.70 -36.47
CA LYS A 385 11.53 9.73 -35.99
C LYS A 385 12.44 8.73 -36.69
N GLY A 386 11.98 8.08 -37.75
CA GLY A 386 12.78 7.18 -38.58
C GLY A 386 12.66 5.70 -38.23
N GLY A 387 11.63 5.28 -37.47
CA GLY A 387 11.37 3.87 -37.23
C GLY A 387 11.01 3.11 -38.52
N ASP A 388 11.73 2.02 -38.80
CA ASP A 388 11.52 1.20 -39.99
C ASP A 388 10.27 0.31 -39.84
N VAL A 389 9.27 0.60 -40.68
CA VAL A 389 7.97 -0.11 -40.73
C VAL A 389 8.05 -1.54 -41.21
N ASN A 390 9.14 -1.92 -41.88
CA ASN A 390 9.37 -3.26 -42.43
C ASN A 390 10.49 -4.02 -41.70
N SER A 391 11.03 -3.47 -40.61
CA SER A 391 12.06 -4.13 -39.83
C SER A 391 11.54 -5.47 -39.29
N GLY A 392 12.21 -6.58 -39.61
CA GLY A 392 11.90 -7.88 -39.02
C GLY A 392 12.67 -8.09 -37.72
N ASN A 393 12.04 -8.71 -36.73
CA ASN A 393 12.74 -9.18 -35.54
C ASN A 393 13.52 -10.49 -35.81
N ARG A 394 14.02 -11.17 -34.79
CA ARG A 394 14.83 -12.41 -34.93
C ARG A 394 14.08 -13.53 -35.65
N ASP A 395 12.76 -13.56 -35.53
CA ASP A 395 11.87 -14.52 -36.19
C ASP A 395 11.41 -14.04 -37.58
N GLY A 396 11.93 -12.91 -38.08
CA GLY A 396 11.51 -12.29 -39.33
C GLY A 396 10.15 -11.58 -39.24
N ILE A 397 9.57 -11.49 -38.04
CA ILE A 397 8.25 -10.90 -37.83
C ILE A 397 8.38 -9.38 -37.94
N ALA A 398 7.81 -8.80 -39.00
CA ALA A 398 7.64 -7.35 -39.14
C ALA A 398 6.47 -6.77 -38.30
N PRO A 399 6.44 -5.45 -38.00
CA PRO A 399 5.34 -4.79 -37.28
C PRO A 399 3.95 -5.05 -37.88
N LEU A 400 3.86 -5.20 -39.21
CA LEU A 400 2.61 -5.48 -39.89
C LEU A 400 2.03 -6.87 -39.53
N HIS A 401 2.88 -7.88 -39.30
CA HIS A 401 2.44 -9.19 -38.82
C HIS A 401 1.76 -9.08 -37.45
N ILE A 402 2.38 -8.37 -36.50
CA ILE A 402 1.84 -8.19 -35.15
C ILE A 402 0.50 -7.44 -35.18
N ALA A 403 0.40 -6.39 -36.00
CA ALA A 403 -0.85 -5.62 -36.16
C ALA A 403 -1.98 -6.51 -36.71
N ALA A 404 -1.66 -7.37 -37.68
CA ALA A 404 -2.60 -8.29 -38.32
C ALA A 404 -3.05 -9.42 -37.37
N GLU A 405 -2.09 -10.06 -36.68
CA GLU A 405 -2.31 -11.15 -35.72
C GLU A 405 -3.12 -10.73 -34.49
N LYS A 406 -2.96 -9.48 -34.01
CA LYS A 406 -3.72 -8.97 -32.86
C LYS A 406 -4.99 -8.20 -33.23
N SER A 407 -5.31 -8.09 -34.52
CA SER A 407 -6.44 -7.31 -35.04
C SER A 407 -6.46 -5.84 -34.59
N HIS A 408 -5.30 -5.20 -34.53
CA HIS A 408 -5.17 -3.78 -34.21
C HIS A 408 -5.42 -2.92 -35.46
N LEU A 409 -6.70 -2.86 -35.88
CA LEU A 409 -7.13 -2.30 -37.17
C LEU A 409 -6.69 -0.85 -37.40
N ASP A 410 -6.67 -0.04 -36.34
CA ASP A 410 -6.31 1.38 -36.38
C ASP A 410 -4.84 1.63 -36.76
N VAL A 411 -3.97 0.72 -36.35
CA VAL A 411 -2.54 0.71 -36.65
C VAL A 411 -2.23 -0.08 -37.91
N LEU A 412 -2.96 -1.17 -38.14
CA LEU A 412 -2.91 -1.92 -39.40
C LEU A 412 -3.19 -0.98 -40.59
N GLU A 413 -4.27 -0.18 -40.51
CA GLU A 413 -4.60 0.82 -41.52
C GLU A 413 -3.49 1.86 -41.71
N MET A 414 -2.92 2.34 -40.60
CA MET A 414 -1.85 3.34 -40.61
C MET A 414 -0.58 2.81 -41.29
N LEU A 415 -0.13 1.60 -40.92
CA LEU A 415 1.06 0.97 -41.49
C LEU A 415 0.89 0.75 -43.00
N LEU A 416 -0.28 0.27 -43.43
CA LEU A 416 -0.59 0.07 -44.85
C LEU A 416 -0.58 1.40 -45.63
N LYS A 417 -1.16 2.48 -45.07
CA LYS A 417 -1.13 3.82 -45.70
C LYS A 417 0.28 4.40 -45.83
N ILE A 418 1.18 4.05 -44.92
CA ILE A 418 2.58 4.53 -44.91
C ILE A 418 3.46 3.70 -45.87
N GLY A 419 2.91 2.62 -46.45
CA GLY A 419 3.62 1.78 -47.42
C GLY A 419 4.36 0.59 -46.79
N ALA A 420 3.86 0.06 -45.68
CA ALA A 420 4.35 -1.23 -45.17
C ALA A 420 4.16 -2.34 -46.23
N GLN A 421 5.15 -3.21 -46.36
CA GLN A 421 5.15 -4.30 -47.34
C GLN A 421 4.10 -5.34 -46.96
N VAL A 422 3.05 -5.44 -47.77
CA VAL A 422 1.85 -6.23 -47.47
C VAL A 422 2.14 -7.73 -47.41
N ASP A 423 3.03 -8.21 -48.28
CA ASP A 423 3.42 -9.62 -48.39
C ASP A 423 4.84 -9.89 -47.86
N THR A 424 5.31 -9.10 -46.90
CA THR A 424 6.56 -9.42 -46.19
C THR A 424 6.42 -10.76 -45.46
N THR A 425 7.50 -11.54 -45.35
CA THR A 425 7.44 -12.91 -44.81
C THR A 425 8.31 -13.06 -43.57
N ASP A 426 7.79 -13.76 -42.56
CA ASP A 426 8.58 -14.22 -41.40
C ASP A 426 9.53 -15.39 -41.75
N ASN A 427 10.28 -15.91 -40.76
CA ASN A 427 11.20 -17.05 -40.94
C ASN A 427 10.47 -18.36 -41.29
N LEU A 428 9.15 -18.43 -41.15
CA LEU A 428 8.31 -19.56 -41.57
C LEU A 428 7.71 -19.34 -42.97
N GLY A 429 8.04 -18.22 -43.65
CA GLY A 429 7.46 -17.84 -44.93
C GLY A 429 6.03 -17.33 -44.83
N GLN A 430 5.51 -17.07 -43.64
CA GLN A 430 4.16 -16.59 -43.43
C GLN A 430 4.09 -15.08 -43.66
N THR A 431 3.03 -14.63 -44.35
CA THR A 431 2.72 -13.21 -44.55
C THR A 431 1.80 -12.68 -43.44
N PRO A 432 1.61 -11.36 -43.27
CA PRO A 432 0.59 -10.81 -42.37
C PRO A 432 -0.83 -11.37 -42.62
N LEU A 433 -1.13 -11.76 -43.86
CA LEU A 433 -2.38 -12.43 -44.21
C LEU A 433 -2.46 -13.84 -43.61
N HIS A 434 -1.35 -14.58 -43.56
CA HIS A 434 -1.29 -15.87 -42.86
C HIS A 434 -1.53 -15.70 -41.35
N CYS A 435 -0.85 -14.75 -40.70
CA CYS A 435 -1.01 -14.52 -39.26
C CYS A 435 -2.44 -14.12 -38.89
N SER A 436 -3.06 -13.21 -39.65
CA SER A 436 -4.46 -12.80 -39.42
C SER A 436 -5.46 -13.91 -39.73
N ALA A 437 -5.19 -14.74 -40.75
CA ALA A 437 -6.01 -15.89 -41.10
C ALA A 437 -5.97 -16.97 -39.99
N HIS A 438 -4.78 -17.32 -39.52
CA HIS A 438 -4.57 -18.26 -38.41
C HIS A 438 -5.25 -17.77 -37.11
N ALA A 439 -5.15 -16.47 -36.80
CA ALA A 439 -5.79 -15.87 -35.63
C ALA A 439 -7.33 -15.68 -35.78
N GLY A 440 -7.90 -15.97 -36.95
CA GLY A 440 -9.34 -15.85 -37.19
C GLY A 440 -9.86 -14.41 -37.34
N HIS A 441 -9.00 -13.46 -37.71
CA HIS A 441 -9.31 -12.04 -37.72
C HIS A 441 -9.82 -11.54 -39.07
N MET A 442 -11.13 -11.74 -39.29
CA MET A 442 -11.85 -11.41 -40.54
C MET A 442 -11.56 -10.00 -41.07
N GLN A 443 -11.61 -8.99 -40.20
CA GLN A 443 -11.45 -7.60 -40.62
C GLN A 443 -10.00 -7.27 -41.02
N SER A 444 -9.00 -7.84 -40.31
CA SER A 444 -7.59 -7.73 -40.70
C SER A 444 -7.35 -8.34 -42.08
N CYS A 445 -7.89 -9.53 -42.34
CA CYS A 445 -7.75 -10.19 -43.64
C CYS A 445 -8.39 -9.36 -44.77
N LYS A 446 -9.59 -8.80 -44.54
CA LYS A 446 -10.22 -7.89 -45.52
C LYS A 446 -9.35 -6.67 -45.82
N MET A 447 -8.79 -6.03 -44.80
CA MET A 447 -7.93 -4.85 -44.98
C MET A 447 -6.66 -5.18 -45.75
N LEU A 448 -6.01 -6.31 -45.44
CA LEU A 448 -4.82 -6.76 -46.16
C LEU A 448 -5.12 -7.09 -47.63
N LEU A 449 -6.22 -7.79 -47.91
CA LEU A 449 -6.67 -8.07 -49.28
C LEU A 449 -7.01 -6.80 -50.06
N CYS A 450 -7.63 -5.80 -49.41
CA CYS A 450 -7.88 -4.49 -50.02
C CYS A 450 -6.58 -3.72 -50.31
N ALA A 451 -5.53 -3.96 -49.52
CA ALA A 451 -4.19 -3.40 -49.73
C ALA A 451 -3.34 -4.21 -50.74
N GLY A 452 -3.89 -5.26 -51.35
CA GLY A 452 -3.23 -6.04 -52.39
C GLY A 452 -2.45 -7.27 -51.91
N ALA A 453 -2.72 -7.78 -50.71
CA ALA A 453 -2.09 -9.02 -50.22
C ALA A 453 -2.36 -10.21 -51.16
N ASP A 454 -1.33 -11.02 -51.42
CA ASP A 454 -1.47 -12.24 -52.21
C ASP A 454 -2.21 -13.32 -51.41
N MET A 455 -3.45 -13.60 -51.82
CA MET A 455 -4.29 -14.64 -51.21
C MET A 455 -3.74 -16.07 -51.41
N ASN A 456 -2.84 -16.26 -52.38
CA ASN A 456 -2.25 -17.54 -52.73
C ASN A 456 -0.78 -17.68 -52.29
N ALA A 457 -0.26 -16.71 -51.53
CA ALA A 457 1.07 -16.79 -50.95
C ALA A 457 1.22 -18.11 -50.17
N ARG A 458 2.41 -18.72 -50.22
CA ARG A 458 2.69 -20.00 -49.58
C ARG A 458 3.75 -19.85 -48.50
N SER A 459 3.46 -20.37 -47.30
CA SER A 459 4.47 -20.53 -46.26
C SER A 459 5.55 -21.54 -46.66
N LEU A 460 6.62 -21.66 -45.86
CA LEU A 460 7.65 -22.69 -46.07
C LEU A 460 7.10 -24.12 -45.98
N GLN A 461 5.97 -24.32 -45.28
CA GLN A 461 5.24 -25.59 -45.24
C GLN A 461 4.32 -25.80 -46.46
N GLY A 462 4.28 -24.85 -47.39
CA GLY A 462 3.48 -24.90 -48.61
C GLY A 462 2.00 -24.59 -48.40
N LEU A 463 1.62 -24.10 -47.22
CA LEU A 463 0.23 -23.79 -46.87
C LEU A 463 -0.14 -22.37 -47.31
N THR A 464 -1.36 -22.19 -47.81
CA THR A 464 -1.93 -20.86 -48.10
C THR A 464 -2.68 -20.29 -46.89
N PRO A 465 -2.94 -18.97 -46.84
CA PRO A 465 -3.73 -18.37 -45.76
C PRO A 465 -5.10 -19.04 -45.59
N ALA A 466 -5.74 -19.47 -46.68
CA ALA A 466 -7.02 -20.16 -46.64
C ALA A 466 -6.95 -21.53 -45.94
N GLN A 467 -5.81 -22.24 -46.05
CA GLN A 467 -5.66 -23.58 -45.48
C GLN A 467 -5.41 -23.58 -43.97
N ILE A 468 -4.88 -22.48 -43.43
CA ILE A 468 -4.64 -22.29 -42.00
C ILE A 468 -5.79 -21.52 -41.30
N ALA A 469 -6.70 -20.95 -42.08
CA ALA A 469 -7.84 -20.19 -41.56
C ALA A 469 -8.93 -21.09 -40.95
N PRO A 470 -9.65 -20.63 -39.90
CA PRO A 470 -10.88 -21.30 -39.44
C PRO A 470 -11.99 -21.21 -40.50
N GLU A 471 -12.93 -22.17 -40.51
CA GLU A 471 -13.95 -22.34 -41.56
C GLU A 471 -14.65 -21.04 -42.05
N PRO A 472 -15.04 -20.08 -41.19
CA PRO A 472 -15.69 -18.85 -41.64
C PRO A 472 -14.81 -17.99 -42.57
N LEU A 473 -13.48 -18.02 -42.40
CA LEU A 473 -12.53 -17.24 -43.21
C LEU A 473 -12.09 -17.97 -44.47
N GLN A 474 -12.16 -19.30 -44.51
CA GLN A 474 -11.78 -20.07 -45.69
C GLN A 474 -12.59 -19.64 -46.91
N LYS A 475 -13.90 -19.38 -46.73
CA LYS A 475 -14.80 -18.90 -47.79
C LYS A 475 -14.37 -17.54 -48.36
N LEU A 476 -13.93 -16.61 -47.51
CA LEU A 476 -13.43 -15.30 -47.94
C LEU A 476 -12.12 -15.44 -48.76
N LEU A 477 -11.26 -16.36 -48.35
CA LEU A 477 -9.91 -16.54 -48.91
C LEU A 477 -9.88 -17.51 -50.11
N GLN A 478 -10.99 -18.15 -50.46
CA GLN A 478 -11.12 -19.10 -51.58
C GLN A 478 -11.67 -18.49 -52.89
N GLY A 479 -11.86 -17.16 -52.95
CA GLY A 479 -11.93 -16.46 -54.24
C GLY A 479 -13.26 -16.52 -55.01
N ASN A 480 -14.43 -16.59 -54.37
CA ASN A 480 -15.70 -16.31 -55.06
C ASN A 480 -15.99 -14.78 -55.04
N ARG A 481 -15.27 -14.03 -55.88
CA ARG A 481 -15.46 -12.57 -56.02
C ARG A 481 -16.50 -12.16 -57.08
N GLU A 482 -17.23 -13.09 -57.69
CA GLU A 482 -18.14 -12.78 -58.82
C GLU A 482 -19.65 -13.01 -58.57
N GLU A 483 -20.08 -13.47 -57.39
CA GLU A 483 -21.52 -13.73 -57.14
C GLU A 483 -22.20 -12.84 -56.06
N GLU A 484 -21.53 -11.83 -55.52
CA GLU A 484 -22.14 -10.91 -54.53
C GLU A 484 -22.68 -9.59 -55.11
N PHE A 485 -22.64 -9.36 -56.43
CA PHE A 485 -23.14 -8.11 -57.02
C PHE A 485 -24.57 -8.14 -57.57
N GLN A 486 -25.36 -9.19 -57.32
CA GLN A 486 -26.73 -9.30 -57.86
C GLN A 486 -27.80 -9.84 -56.88
N ALA A 487 -27.64 -9.65 -55.57
CA ALA A 487 -28.68 -10.09 -54.63
C ALA A 487 -28.86 -9.23 -53.37
N SER A 488 -28.96 -7.90 -53.50
CA SER A 488 -29.73 -7.10 -52.53
C SER A 488 -30.30 -5.87 -53.24
N GLY A 489 -31.63 -5.81 -53.32
CA GLY A 489 -32.35 -4.70 -53.96
C GLY A 489 -32.36 -3.43 -53.11
N GLU A 490 -31.20 -2.82 -52.86
CA GLU A 490 -31.10 -1.48 -52.29
C GLU A 490 -30.97 -0.42 -53.40
N SER A 491 -31.82 0.61 -53.36
CA SER A 491 -31.68 1.75 -54.29
C SER A 491 -30.44 2.58 -53.94
N ASP A 492 -29.75 3.15 -54.94
CA ASP A 492 -28.58 4.03 -54.74
C ASP A 492 -28.87 5.20 -53.78
N ASP A 493 -30.12 5.68 -53.73
CA ASP A 493 -30.58 6.72 -52.82
C ASP A 493 -30.56 6.27 -51.33
N THR A 494 -30.80 4.98 -51.07
CA THR A 494 -30.77 4.40 -49.72
C THR A 494 -29.36 4.42 -49.16
N ARG A 495 -28.38 3.97 -49.96
CA ARG A 495 -26.96 3.97 -49.62
C ARG A 495 -26.43 5.39 -49.42
N LYS A 496 -26.80 6.33 -50.31
CA LYS A 496 -26.45 7.76 -50.19
C LYS A 496 -27.00 8.37 -48.92
N LEU A 497 -28.26 8.09 -48.57
CA LEU A 497 -28.89 8.61 -47.35
C LEU A 497 -28.20 8.09 -46.07
N LEU A 498 -27.85 6.81 -46.02
CA LEU A 498 -27.16 6.21 -44.88
C LEU A 498 -25.77 6.85 -44.68
N GLU A 499 -24.99 7.00 -45.75
CA GLU A 499 -23.67 7.63 -45.68
C GLU A 499 -23.75 9.12 -45.36
N ALA A 500 -24.68 9.87 -45.99
CA ALA A 500 -24.89 11.29 -45.69
C ALA A 500 -25.31 11.52 -44.24
N SER A 501 -26.13 10.61 -43.67
CA SER A 501 -26.55 10.68 -42.26
C SER A 501 -25.40 10.42 -41.28
N LYS A 502 -24.42 9.62 -41.70
CA LYS A 502 -23.19 9.34 -40.93
C LYS A 502 -22.19 10.50 -41.00
N THR A 503 -21.97 11.06 -42.20
CA THR A 503 -21.04 12.19 -42.41
C THR A 503 -21.62 13.51 -41.90
N GLY A 504 -22.94 13.63 -41.82
CA GLY A 504 -23.64 14.85 -41.41
C GLY A 504 -23.96 15.81 -42.56
N ASP A 505 -23.92 15.33 -43.80
CA ASP A 505 -24.27 16.13 -44.98
C ASP A 505 -25.79 16.32 -45.08
N LEU A 506 -26.27 17.39 -44.45
CA LEU A 506 -27.69 17.71 -44.37
C LEU A 506 -28.33 17.96 -45.75
N GLU A 507 -27.60 18.50 -46.71
CA GLU A 507 -28.17 18.80 -48.03
C GLU A 507 -28.41 17.53 -48.83
N THR A 508 -27.46 16.59 -48.82
CA THR A 508 -27.67 15.26 -49.41
C THR A 508 -28.75 14.47 -48.66
N VAL A 509 -28.82 14.58 -47.33
CA VAL A 509 -29.92 13.99 -46.55
C VAL A 509 -31.27 14.55 -46.99
N LYS A 510 -31.42 15.88 -47.16
CA LYS A 510 -32.67 16.48 -47.64
C LYS A 510 -33.07 16.02 -49.04
N GLN A 511 -32.09 15.81 -49.93
CA GLN A 511 -32.34 15.35 -51.30
C GLN A 511 -32.79 13.88 -51.36
N CYS A 512 -32.18 13.01 -50.55
CA CYS A 512 -32.42 11.57 -50.59
C CYS A 512 -33.49 11.08 -49.60
N CYS A 513 -33.81 11.87 -48.56
CA CYS A 513 -34.77 11.50 -47.52
C CYS A 513 -36.22 11.78 -47.96
N ASN A 514 -37.04 10.73 -47.98
CA ASN A 514 -38.47 10.80 -48.21
C ASN A 514 -39.20 9.75 -47.35
N ALA A 515 -40.53 9.72 -47.41
CA ALA A 515 -41.35 8.81 -46.59
C ALA A 515 -41.01 7.31 -46.77
N LYS A 516 -40.38 6.90 -47.88
CA LYS A 516 -39.94 5.52 -48.12
C LYS A 516 -38.52 5.25 -47.63
N THR A 517 -37.63 6.25 -47.68
CA THR A 517 -36.19 6.07 -47.40
C THR A 517 -35.78 6.48 -45.98
N VAL A 518 -36.56 7.31 -45.28
CA VAL A 518 -36.20 7.84 -43.94
C VAL A 518 -35.87 6.75 -42.90
N ASN A 519 -36.49 5.58 -43.03
CA ASN A 519 -36.27 4.39 -42.18
C ASN A 519 -35.64 3.22 -42.94
N CYS A 520 -34.90 3.50 -44.02
CA CYS A 520 -34.12 2.48 -44.69
C CYS A 520 -33.11 1.84 -43.72
N ARG A 521 -32.62 0.66 -44.08
CA ARG A 521 -31.72 -0.12 -43.22
C ARG A 521 -30.47 -0.44 -43.99
N ASP A 522 -29.33 -0.36 -43.31
CA ASP A 522 -28.06 -0.88 -43.79
C ASP A 522 -28.10 -2.42 -43.80
N LEU A 523 -28.52 -3.02 -44.92
CA LEU A 523 -28.68 -4.47 -45.04
C LEU A 523 -27.34 -5.23 -44.97
N ASP A 524 -26.26 -4.59 -45.40
CA ASP A 524 -24.91 -5.20 -45.40
C ASP A 524 -24.27 -5.19 -43.99
N GLY A 525 -24.72 -4.29 -43.12
CA GLY A 525 -24.20 -4.15 -41.77
C GLY A 525 -25.16 -4.61 -40.66
N ARG A 526 -25.42 -3.71 -39.71
CA ARG A 526 -26.24 -4.03 -38.52
C ARG A 526 -27.73 -3.79 -38.74
N HIS A 527 -28.20 -3.56 -39.95
CA HIS A 527 -29.57 -3.10 -40.22
C HIS A 527 -29.88 -1.77 -39.51
N SER A 528 -28.85 -0.94 -39.33
CA SER A 528 -28.97 0.40 -38.74
C SER A 528 -29.74 1.33 -39.67
N THR A 529 -30.57 2.21 -39.10
CA THR A 529 -31.27 3.26 -39.86
C THR A 529 -30.42 4.54 -40.00
N PRO A 530 -30.78 5.48 -40.90
CA PRO A 530 -30.16 6.81 -40.94
C PRO A 530 -30.08 7.49 -39.57
N LEU A 531 -31.12 7.33 -38.75
CA LEU A 531 -31.19 7.88 -37.40
C LEU A 531 -30.17 7.23 -36.44
N HIS A 532 -29.87 5.93 -36.58
CA HIS A 532 -28.81 5.27 -35.78
C HIS A 532 -27.42 5.85 -36.08
N PHE A 533 -27.12 6.09 -37.35
CA PHE A 533 -25.86 6.68 -37.78
C PHE A 533 -25.78 8.13 -37.32
N ALA A 534 -26.79 8.95 -37.62
CA ALA A 534 -26.81 10.34 -37.20
C ALA A 534 -26.69 10.47 -35.67
N ALA A 535 -27.34 9.58 -34.91
CA ALA A 535 -27.24 9.56 -33.46
C ALA A 535 -25.86 9.13 -32.94
N GLY A 536 -25.23 8.12 -33.53
CA GLY A 536 -23.90 7.63 -33.11
C GLY A 536 -22.74 8.56 -33.47
N TYR A 537 -22.89 9.36 -34.52
CA TYR A 537 -21.86 10.29 -35.03
C TYR A 537 -22.11 11.76 -34.66
N ASN A 538 -23.01 12.04 -33.73
CA ASN A 538 -23.34 13.39 -33.22
C ASN A 538 -23.82 14.38 -34.30
N ARG A 539 -24.68 13.94 -35.22
CA ARG A 539 -25.19 14.81 -36.30
C ARG A 539 -26.49 15.48 -35.89
N VAL A 540 -26.42 16.40 -34.92
CA VAL A 540 -27.60 17.03 -34.28
C VAL A 540 -28.63 17.56 -35.29
N THR A 541 -28.19 18.31 -36.29
CA THR A 541 -29.07 18.90 -37.33
C THR A 541 -29.72 17.85 -38.22
N VAL A 542 -28.98 16.79 -38.56
CA VAL A 542 -29.51 15.66 -39.32
C VAL A 542 -30.49 14.84 -38.49
N VAL A 543 -30.17 14.57 -37.21
CA VAL A 543 -31.08 13.89 -36.27
C VAL A 543 -32.40 14.64 -36.17
N GLN A 544 -32.35 15.96 -36.02
CA GLN A 544 -33.54 16.78 -35.96
C GLN A 544 -34.36 16.71 -37.26
N PHE A 545 -33.72 16.88 -38.42
CA PHE A 545 -34.40 16.77 -39.71
C PHE A 545 -35.02 15.38 -39.94
N LEU A 546 -34.30 14.30 -39.60
CA LEU A 546 -34.80 12.93 -39.75
C LEU A 546 -36.01 12.67 -38.85
N LEU A 547 -35.99 13.14 -37.59
CA LEU A 547 -37.12 13.01 -36.66
C LEU A 547 -38.35 13.79 -37.15
N GLU A 548 -38.16 15.03 -37.62
CA GLU A 548 -39.23 15.83 -38.25
C GLU A 548 -39.77 15.16 -39.53
N GLY A 549 -38.91 14.44 -40.26
CA GLY A 549 -39.24 13.65 -41.45
C GLY A 549 -39.88 12.28 -41.17
N GLY A 550 -40.18 11.94 -39.91
CA GLY A 550 -40.84 10.69 -39.54
C GLY A 550 -39.91 9.49 -39.33
N ALA A 551 -38.64 9.71 -39.00
CA ALA A 551 -37.74 8.64 -38.59
C ALA A 551 -38.24 7.96 -37.30
N ASP A 552 -38.23 6.63 -37.30
CA ASP A 552 -38.66 5.80 -36.18
C ASP A 552 -37.59 5.80 -35.08
N VAL A 553 -37.89 6.52 -33.99
CA VAL A 553 -37.04 6.61 -32.79
C VAL A 553 -36.89 5.27 -32.05
N HIS A 554 -37.78 4.31 -32.31
CA HIS A 554 -37.79 2.98 -31.71
C HIS A 554 -37.25 1.89 -32.62
N ALA A 555 -36.78 2.25 -33.82
CA ALA A 555 -36.21 1.29 -34.76
C ALA A 555 -35.09 0.52 -34.08
N LYS A 556 -35.11 -0.81 -34.19
CA LYS A 556 -34.07 -1.69 -33.66
C LYS A 556 -33.17 -2.17 -34.79
N ASP A 557 -31.87 -2.09 -34.56
CA ASP A 557 -30.87 -2.74 -35.39
C ASP A 557 -30.86 -4.28 -35.15
N LYS A 558 -29.95 -5.00 -35.81
CA LYS A 558 -29.76 -6.45 -35.70
C LYS A 558 -29.37 -6.90 -34.28
N GLY A 559 -28.75 -6.03 -33.49
CA GLY A 559 -28.42 -6.23 -32.08
C GLY A 559 -29.55 -5.85 -31.11
N GLY A 560 -30.67 -5.34 -31.62
CA GLY A 560 -31.78 -4.84 -30.81
C GLY A 560 -31.56 -3.43 -30.26
N LEU A 561 -30.49 -2.75 -30.66
CA LEU A 561 -30.18 -1.39 -30.23
C LEU A 561 -31.08 -0.41 -30.97
N VAL A 562 -31.61 0.56 -30.23
CA VAL A 562 -32.27 1.77 -30.76
C VAL A 562 -31.27 2.94 -30.87
N PRO A 563 -31.58 4.02 -31.64
CA PRO A 563 -30.68 5.18 -31.80
C PRO A 563 -30.23 5.81 -30.47
N LEU A 564 -31.07 5.76 -29.43
CA LEU A 564 -30.73 6.26 -28.10
C LEU A 564 -29.53 5.52 -27.47
N HIS A 565 -29.37 4.21 -27.69
CA HIS A 565 -28.19 3.49 -27.19
C HIS A 565 -26.90 4.04 -27.81
N ASN A 566 -26.90 4.31 -29.12
CA ASN A 566 -25.73 4.88 -29.81
C ASN A 566 -25.39 6.25 -29.23
N ALA A 567 -26.37 7.14 -29.06
CA ALA A 567 -26.15 8.45 -28.45
C ALA A 567 -25.59 8.33 -27.02
N CYS A 568 -26.12 7.42 -26.21
CA CYS A 568 -25.68 7.16 -24.84
C CYS A 568 -24.26 6.57 -24.76
N SER A 569 -23.94 5.58 -25.60
CA SER A 569 -22.65 4.90 -25.60
C SER A 569 -21.50 5.84 -26.01
N TYR A 570 -21.75 6.69 -27.02
CA TYR A 570 -20.74 7.64 -27.50
C TYR A 570 -20.70 8.97 -26.75
N GLY A 571 -21.72 9.29 -25.94
CA GLY A 571 -21.70 10.48 -25.08
C GLY A 571 -22.29 11.75 -25.71
N HIS A 572 -23.22 11.61 -26.66
CA HIS A 572 -23.81 12.75 -27.38
C HIS A 572 -25.06 13.26 -26.67
N TYR A 573 -24.89 14.19 -25.72
CA TYR A 573 -25.95 14.67 -24.84
C TYR A 573 -27.12 15.33 -25.59
N GLU A 574 -26.84 16.24 -26.52
CA GLU A 574 -27.84 16.99 -27.27
C GLU A 574 -28.71 16.04 -28.11
N VAL A 575 -28.08 15.07 -28.77
CA VAL A 575 -28.77 14.02 -29.53
C VAL A 575 -29.63 13.15 -28.60
N ALA A 576 -29.08 12.69 -27.47
CA ALA A 576 -29.83 11.87 -26.52
C ALA A 576 -31.07 12.63 -25.99
N ASN A 577 -30.94 13.91 -25.68
CA ASN A 577 -32.04 14.77 -25.26
C ASN A 577 -33.10 14.96 -26.36
N LEU A 578 -32.68 15.16 -27.61
CA LEU A 578 -33.60 15.24 -28.75
C LEU A 578 -34.39 13.94 -28.95
N LEU A 579 -33.73 12.78 -28.86
CA LEU A 579 -34.38 11.48 -28.99
C LEU A 579 -35.39 11.24 -27.86
N VAL A 580 -35.03 11.55 -26.61
CA VAL A 580 -35.94 11.42 -25.45
C VAL A 580 -37.15 12.35 -25.59
N LYS A 581 -36.94 13.60 -26.05
CA LYS A 581 -38.06 14.54 -26.34
C LYS A 581 -39.00 14.04 -27.42
N HIS A 582 -38.50 13.30 -28.40
CA HIS A 582 -39.30 12.67 -29.46
C HIS A 582 -39.80 11.27 -29.07
N GLY A 583 -39.82 10.95 -27.77
CA GLY A 583 -40.49 9.76 -27.25
C GLY A 583 -39.61 8.52 -27.12
N ALA A 584 -38.28 8.60 -27.28
CA ALA A 584 -37.41 7.44 -27.10
C ALA A 584 -37.59 6.80 -25.71
N ASN A 585 -37.83 5.48 -25.68
CA ASN A 585 -37.99 4.74 -24.43
C ASN A 585 -36.63 4.57 -23.74
N VAL A 586 -36.42 5.25 -22.62
CA VAL A 586 -35.17 5.21 -21.82
C VAL A 586 -34.89 3.85 -21.17
N ASN A 587 -35.89 2.99 -21.08
CA ASN A 587 -35.85 1.66 -20.46
C ASN A 587 -35.89 0.52 -21.49
N VAL A 588 -35.80 0.84 -22.78
CA VAL A 588 -35.70 -0.16 -23.84
C VAL A 588 -34.47 -1.03 -23.61
N ALA A 589 -34.62 -2.32 -23.93
CA ALA A 589 -33.56 -3.30 -23.79
C ALA A 589 -33.17 -3.85 -25.17
N ASP A 590 -31.87 -3.97 -25.42
CA ASP A 590 -31.33 -4.66 -26.59
C ASP A 590 -31.42 -6.20 -26.44
N LEU A 591 -30.80 -6.96 -27.35
CA LEU A 591 -30.81 -8.44 -27.28
C LEU A 591 -30.02 -9.02 -26.10
N TRP A 592 -29.11 -8.24 -25.49
CA TRP A 592 -28.38 -8.59 -24.26
C TRP A 592 -28.99 -7.97 -23.02
N LYS A 593 -30.20 -7.42 -23.13
CA LYS A 593 -30.92 -6.72 -22.08
C LYS A 593 -30.19 -5.46 -21.56
N TYR A 594 -29.25 -4.90 -22.30
CA TYR A 594 -28.67 -3.60 -22.00
C TYR A 594 -29.71 -2.51 -22.26
N THR A 595 -29.79 -1.57 -21.33
CA THR A 595 -30.58 -0.34 -21.49
C THR A 595 -29.68 0.83 -21.87
N PRO A 596 -30.22 1.94 -22.40
CA PRO A 596 -29.46 3.17 -22.60
C PRO A 596 -28.69 3.63 -21.34
N LEU A 597 -29.23 3.36 -20.14
CA LEU A 597 -28.56 3.67 -18.88
C LEU A 597 -27.35 2.76 -18.62
N HIS A 598 -27.42 1.46 -18.97
CA HIS A 598 -26.24 0.57 -18.92
C HIS A 598 -25.13 1.09 -19.83
N GLU A 599 -25.46 1.47 -21.07
CA GLU A 599 -24.49 2.03 -22.03
C GLU A 599 -23.84 3.32 -21.49
N ALA A 600 -24.65 4.26 -21.02
CA ALA A 600 -24.14 5.51 -20.45
C ALA A 600 -23.27 5.27 -19.21
N ALA A 601 -23.67 4.35 -18.33
CA ALA A 601 -22.95 4.03 -17.10
C ALA A 601 -21.60 3.37 -17.37
N THR A 602 -21.58 2.34 -18.22
CA THR A 602 -20.37 1.61 -18.62
C THR A 602 -19.33 2.52 -19.28
N LYS A 603 -19.79 3.57 -19.98
CA LYS A 603 -18.94 4.54 -20.69
C LYS A 603 -18.69 5.82 -19.90
N GLY A 604 -19.10 5.90 -18.64
CA GLY A 604 -18.83 7.02 -17.74
C GLY A 604 -19.51 8.35 -18.13
N LYS A 605 -20.69 8.30 -18.79
CA LYS A 605 -21.38 9.49 -19.32
C LYS A 605 -22.33 10.11 -18.29
N LEU A 606 -21.79 10.87 -17.34
CA LEU A 606 -22.53 11.44 -16.19
C LEU A 606 -23.78 12.23 -16.57
N GLU A 607 -23.67 13.22 -17.46
CA GLU A 607 -24.79 14.10 -17.81
C GLU A 607 -25.90 13.35 -18.55
N ILE A 608 -25.54 12.32 -19.33
CA ILE A 608 -26.52 11.43 -19.97
C ILE A 608 -27.20 10.53 -18.93
N CYS A 609 -26.46 9.99 -17.96
CA CYS A 609 -27.06 9.22 -16.86
C CYS A 609 -28.09 10.07 -16.09
N LYS A 610 -27.76 11.34 -15.78
CA LYS A 610 -28.70 12.29 -15.15
C LYS A 610 -29.94 12.52 -16.01
N LEU A 611 -29.77 12.75 -17.32
CA LEU A 611 -30.87 12.92 -18.27
C LEU A 611 -31.80 11.69 -18.25
N LEU A 612 -31.24 10.49 -18.40
CA LEU A 612 -32.01 9.25 -18.43
C LEU A 612 -32.77 9.01 -17.12
N LEU A 613 -32.13 9.20 -15.96
CA LEU A 613 -32.77 9.05 -14.65
C LEU A 613 -33.91 10.05 -14.45
N ARG A 614 -33.74 11.31 -14.87
CA ARG A 614 -34.80 12.33 -14.84
C ARG A 614 -36.02 11.96 -15.69
N HIS A 615 -35.80 11.20 -16.75
CA HIS A 615 -36.84 10.70 -17.64
C HIS A 615 -37.30 9.26 -17.29
N GLY A 616 -37.00 8.79 -16.08
CA GLY A 616 -37.55 7.54 -15.54
C GLY A 616 -36.77 6.28 -15.89
N ALA A 617 -35.49 6.38 -16.23
CA ALA A 617 -34.65 5.20 -16.41
C ALA A 617 -34.49 4.43 -15.09
N ASP A 618 -34.68 3.11 -15.14
CA ASP A 618 -34.60 2.22 -14.00
C ASP A 618 -33.15 1.76 -13.76
N SER A 619 -32.55 2.25 -12.68
CA SER A 619 -31.19 1.91 -12.26
C SER A 619 -31.06 0.49 -11.68
N SER A 620 -32.18 -0.20 -11.41
CA SER A 620 -32.18 -1.56 -10.87
C SER A 620 -32.30 -2.65 -11.94
N LYS A 621 -32.56 -2.27 -13.20
CA LYS A 621 -32.66 -3.23 -14.31
C LYS A 621 -31.37 -4.01 -14.48
N ARG A 622 -31.50 -5.32 -14.68
CA ARG A 622 -30.37 -6.21 -14.93
C ARG A 622 -30.27 -6.59 -16.40
N ASN A 623 -29.06 -6.58 -16.93
CA ASN A 623 -28.74 -7.13 -18.24
C ASN A 623 -28.82 -8.67 -18.23
N ARG A 624 -28.47 -9.32 -19.34
CA ARG A 624 -28.49 -10.79 -19.47
C ARG A 624 -27.54 -11.50 -18.51
N ASP A 625 -26.44 -10.85 -18.14
CA ASP A 625 -25.44 -11.35 -17.19
C ASP A 625 -25.84 -11.09 -15.72
N GLY A 626 -27.03 -10.51 -15.49
CA GLY A 626 -27.52 -10.19 -14.16
C GLY A 626 -26.94 -8.91 -13.57
N GLN A 627 -26.19 -8.12 -14.33
CA GLN A 627 -25.55 -6.88 -13.88
C GLN A 627 -26.47 -5.68 -14.04
N THR A 628 -26.49 -4.80 -13.04
CA THR A 628 -27.15 -3.48 -13.09
C THR A 628 -26.24 -2.45 -13.77
N PRO A 629 -26.73 -1.25 -14.16
CA PRO A 629 -25.88 -0.18 -14.66
C PRO A 629 -24.74 0.19 -13.71
N LEU A 630 -24.97 0.09 -12.39
CA LEU A 630 -23.96 0.38 -11.36
C LEU A 630 -22.82 -0.65 -11.39
N ASP A 631 -23.14 -1.93 -11.58
CA ASP A 631 -22.14 -3.02 -11.61
C ASP A 631 -21.16 -2.92 -12.80
N LEU A 632 -21.55 -2.16 -13.83
CA LEU A 632 -20.75 -1.95 -15.04
C LEU A 632 -19.86 -0.70 -14.99
N VAL A 633 -19.99 0.14 -13.96
CA VAL A 633 -19.15 1.33 -13.80
C VAL A 633 -17.72 0.90 -13.51
N LYS A 634 -16.76 1.40 -14.30
CA LYS A 634 -15.33 1.18 -14.09
C LYS A 634 -14.76 2.33 -13.24
N ASP A 635 -13.90 1.99 -12.27
CA ASP A 635 -13.20 2.84 -11.28
C ASP A 635 -13.86 3.00 -9.90
N GLU A 636 -13.02 2.99 -8.85
CA GLU A 636 -13.42 3.12 -7.43
C GLU A 636 -13.76 4.56 -7.00
N ASP A 637 -13.75 5.55 -7.91
CA ASP A 637 -14.17 6.94 -7.61
C ASP A 637 -14.77 7.66 -8.84
N SER A 638 -15.73 7.05 -9.54
CA SER A 638 -16.46 7.67 -10.65
C SER A 638 -17.76 8.35 -10.19
N ASP A 639 -17.96 9.63 -10.56
CA ASP A 639 -19.19 10.40 -10.30
C ASP A 639 -20.49 9.70 -10.73
N VAL A 640 -20.39 8.82 -11.72
CA VAL A 640 -21.51 7.98 -12.20
C VAL A 640 -21.89 6.92 -11.17
N SER A 641 -20.90 6.33 -10.48
CA SER A 641 -21.13 5.38 -9.39
C SER A 641 -21.88 6.05 -8.24
N ASP A 642 -21.44 7.25 -7.84
CA ASP A 642 -22.08 8.02 -6.78
C ASP A 642 -23.52 8.40 -7.16
N LEU A 643 -23.76 8.83 -8.41
CA LEU A 643 -25.10 9.12 -8.91
C LEU A 643 -26.03 7.89 -8.88
N LEU A 644 -25.55 6.72 -9.30
CA LEU A 644 -26.34 5.50 -9.38
C LEU A 644 -26.57 4.84 -8.01
N ARG A 645 -25.65 5.03 -7.06
CA ARG A 645 -25.81 4.62 -5.66
C ARG A 645 -26.79 5.49 -4.87
N GLY A 646 -26.97 6.75 -5.28
CA GLY A 646 -27.86 7.71 -4.61
C GLY A 646 -27.49 7.89 -3.13
N ASP A 647 -28.47 7.74 -2.24
CA ASP A 647 -28.33 7.93 -0.79
C ASP A 647 -27.22 7.06 -0.16
N ALA A 648 -26.99 5.86 -0.71
CA ALA A 648 -25.92 4.97 -0.23
C ALA A 648 -24.52 5.59 -0.38
N ALA A 649 -24.30 6.41 -1.43
CA ALA A 649 -23.03 7.11 -1.60
C ALA A 649 -22.83 8.21 -0.56
N LEU A 650 -23.90 8.94 -0.21
CA LEU A 650 -23.86 9.95 0.85
C LEU A 650 -23.58 9.33 2.23
N LEU A 651 -24.25 8.21 2.55
CA LEU A 651 -24.01 7.46 3.79
C LEU A 651 -22.56 6.96 3.90
N ASP A 652 -22.01 6.38 2.83
CA ASP A 652 -20.62 5.91 2.80
C ASP A 652 -19.61 7.07 2.91
N ALA A 653 -19.85 8.18 2.20
CA ALA A 653 -19.01 9.37 2.28
C ALA A 653 -19.00 9.98 3.69
N ALA A 654 -20.15 10.02 4.36
CA ALA A 654 -20.26 10.51 5.73
C ALA A 654 -19.56 9.59 6.73
N LYS A 655 -19.67 8.26 6.54
CA LYS A 655 -18.98 7.24 7.34
C LYS A 655 -17.46 7.29 7.22
N LYS A 656 -16.94 7.64 6.03
CA LYS A 656 -15.49 7.73 5.74
C LYS A 656 -14.91 9.11 6.01
N GLY A 657 -15.74 10.11 6.29
CA GLY A 657 -15.29 11.48 6.55
C GLY A 657 -14.88 12.26 5.30
N ILE A 658 -15.38 11.89 4.11
CA ILE A 658 -15.00 12.54 2.85
C ILE A 658 -15.86 13.79 2.60
N LEU A 659 -15.48 14.92 3.21
CA LEU A 659 -16.25 16.17 3.15
C LEU A 659 -16.59 16.61 1.71
N ALA A 660 -15.62 16.55 0.79
CA ALA A 660 -15.84 16.96 -0.60
C ALA A 660 -16.96 16.17 -1.30
N LYS A 661 -17.10 14.87 -1.00
CA LYS A 661 -18.19 14.04 -1.53
C LYS A 661 -19.52 14.33 -0.83
N VAL A 662 -19.50 14.51 0.48
CA VAL A 662 -20.71 14.87 1.24
C VAL A 662 -21.28 16.20 0.72
N VAL A 663 -20.44 17.22 0.53
CA VAL A 663 -20.84 18.53 -0.03
C VAL A 663 -21.44 18.39 -1.43
N LYS A 664 -20.94 17.46 -2.25
CA LYS A 664 -21.42 17.24 -3.61
C LYS A 664 -22.74 16.47 -3.67
N LEU A 665 -22.95 15.52 -2.75
CA LEU A 665 -24.07 14.57 -2.78
C LEU A 665 -25.27 14.98 -1.92
N ALA A 666 -25.01 15.69 -0.82
CA ALA A 666 -26.02 16.12 0.12
C ALA A 666 -26.90 17.22 -0.49
N ASN A 667 -28.21 17.07 -0.34
CA ASN A 667 -29.22 18.05 -0.69
C ASN A 667 -30.39 17.96 0.30
N SER A 668 -31.31 18.92 0.23
CA SER A 668 -32.44 19.01 1.16
C SER A 668 -33.35 17.77 1.15
N SER A 669 -33.36 16.97 0.08
CA SER A 669 -34.18 15.77 -0.02
C SER A 669 -33.52 14.51 0.57
N ASN A 670 -32.19 14.43 0.62
CA ASN A 670 -31.46 13.23 1.05
C ASN A 670 -30.56 13.44 2.28
N ILE A 671 -30.49 14.64 2.85
CA ILE A 671 -29.64 14.95 4.02
C ILE A 671 -29.91 14.03 5.22
N ASN A 672 -31.17 13.57 5.36
CA ASN A 672 -31.63 12.62 6.38
C ASN A 672 -31.96 11.23 5.80
N CYS A 673 -31.34 10.86 4.67
CA CYS A 673 -31.47 9.52 4.11
C CYS A 673 -31.09 8.44 5.12
N ARG A 674 -31.59 7.23 4.90
CA ARG A 674 -31.46 6.16 5.89
C ARG A 674 -30.79 4.93 5.29
N ASP A 675 -29.89 4.33 6.06
CA ASP A 675 -29.34 3.01 5.76
C ASP A 675 -30.42 1.93 5.97
N SER A 676 -31.15 1.62 4.90
CA SER A 676 -32.24 0.64 4.89
C SER A 676 -31.79 -0.81 5.17
N GLN A 677 -30.52 -1.14 4.94
CA GLN A 677 -29.99 -2.49 5.15
C GLN A 677 -29.39 -2.66 6.56
N GLY A 678 -28.92 -1.58 7.18
CA GLY A 678 -28.33 -1.58 8.51
C GLY A 678 -29.28 -1.14 9.63
N ARG A 679 -28.76 -0.28 10.51
CA ARG A 679 -29.49 0.21 11.69
C ARG A 679 -30.46 1.36 11.37
N ASN A 680 -30.79 1.64 10.11
CA ASN A 680 -31.61 2.79 9.73
C ASN A 680 -30.98 4.13 10.16
N SER A 681 -29.64 4.19 10.18
CA SER A 681 -28.83 5.34 10.56
C SER A 681 -28.83 6.43 9.48
N THR A 682 -28.76 7.69 9.89
CA THR A 682 -28.58 8.85 8.98
C THR A 682 -27.08 9.12 8.72
N PRO A 683 -26.72 9.93 7.70
CA PRO A 683 -25.34 10.37 7.52
C PRO A 683 -24.73 10.99 8.79
N LEU A 684 -25.53 11.73 9.56
CA LEU A 684 -25.09 12.35 10.82
C LEU A 684 -24.77 11.31 11.91
N HIS A 685 -25.51 10.21 12.01
CA HIS A 685 -25.16 9.12 12.94
C HIS A 685 -23.79 8.52 12.63
N LEU A 686 -23.50 8.35 11.33
CA LEU A 686 -22.24 7.77 10.86
C LEU A 686 -21.09 8.75 11.12
N ALA A 687 -21.24 10.01 10.71
CA ALA A 687 -20.24 11.04 10.99
C ALA A 687 -19.96 11.18 12.50
N ALA A 688 -21.01 11.13 13.33
CA ALA A 688 -20.90 11.21 14.77
C ALA A 688 -20.21 9.99 15.40
N GLY A 689 -20.48 8.76 14.92
CA GLY A 689 -19.86 7.55 15.45
C GLY A 689 -18.39 7.36 15.05
N TYR A 690 -18.01 7.85 13.87
CA TYR A 690 -16.65 7.68 13.31
C TYR A 690 -15.73 8.89 13.51
N ASN A 691 -16.14 9.86 14.33
CA ASN A 691 -15.38 11.06 14.68
C ASN A 691 -15.06 12.00 13.50
N HIS A 692 -16.03 12.24 12.62
CA HIS A 692 -15.88 13.16 11.49
C HIS A 692 -16.55 14.51 11.78
N LEU A 693 -15.85 15.36 12.55
CA LEU A 693 -16.38 16.65 13.03
C LEU A 693 -16.80 17.58 11.89
N GLU A 694 -15.94 17.80 10.89
CA GLU A 694 -16.22 18.70 9.75
C GLU A 694 -17.43 18.24 8.93
N VAL A 695 -17.58 16.92 8.76
CA VAL A 695 -18.74 16.35 8.07
C VAL A 695 -20.00 16.51 8.91
N ALA A 696 -19.93 16.26 10.22
CA ALA A 696 -21.05 16.44 11.13
C ALA A 696 -21.51 17.91 11.17
N GLU A 697 -20.57 18.86 11.20
CA GLU A 697 -20.84 20.29 11.14
C GLU A 697 -21.55 20.67 9.85
N TYR A 698 -21.01 20.28 8.69
CA TYR A 698 -21.64 20.54 7.40
C TYR A 698 -23.06 19.93 7.31
N LEU A 699 -23.25 18.69 7.76
CA LEU A 699 -24.56 18.04 7.75
C LEU A 699 -25.58 18.80 8.61
N LEU A 700 -25.17 19.29 9.79
CA LEU A 700 -26.03 20.08 10.67
C LEU A 700 -26.37 21.46 10.07
N GLU A 701 -25.38 22.14 9.49
CA GLU A 701 -25.58 23.42 8.79
C GLU A 701 -26.53 23.29 7.59
N THR A 702 -26.53 22.13 6.94
CA THR A 702 -27.40 21.81 5.81
C THR A 702 -28.75 21.20 6.20
N GLY A 703 -29.06 21.14 7.50
CA GLY A 703 -30.38 20.77 8.02
C GLY A 703 -30.57 19.28 8.35
N ALA A 704 -29.50 18.55 8.66
CA ALA A 704 -29.61 17.21 9.23
C ALA A 704 -30.34 17.26 10.58
N ASP A 705 -31.25 16.31 10.81
CA ASP A 705 -31.98 16.20 12.06
C ASP A 705 -31.06 15.61 13.14
N VAL A 706 -30.67 16.47 14.08
CA VAL A 706 -29.79 16.14 15.20
C VAL A 706 -30.36 15.09 16.14
N ASN A 707 -31.69 14.93 16.18
CA ASN A 707 -32.41 14.00 17.06
C ASN A 707 -33.07 12.86 16.28
N ALA A 708 -32.69 12.65 15.02
CA ALA A 708 -33.18 11.51 14.25
C ALA A 708 -32.84 10.21 14.99
N GLN A 709 -33.83 9.35 15.18
CA GLN A 709 -33.62 8.04 15.81
C GLN A 709 -33.34 6.95 14.76
N ASP A 710 -32.36 6.10 15.05
CA ASP A 710 -32.09 4.87 14.31
C ASP A 710 -33.10 3.75 14.69
N LYS A 711 -32.92 2.54 14.15
CA LYS A 711 -33.81 1.40 14.42
C LYS A 711 -33.83 1.03 15.90
N GLY A 712 -32.74 1.23 16.64
CA GLY A 712 -32.62 1.01 18.08
C GLY A 712 -33.15 2.16 18.93
N GLY A 713 -33.55 3.29 18.33
CA GLY A 713 -33.95 4.50 19.05
C GLY A 713 -32.78 5.42 19.38
N LEU A 714 -31.55 5.09 18.95
CA LEU A 714 -30.37 5.88 19.24
C LEU A 714 -30.37 7.13 18.36
N ILE A 715 -30.08 8.29 18.94
CA ILE A 715 -29.76 9.53 18.23
C ILE A 715 -28.25 9.67 17.99
N PRO A 716 -27.76 10.53 17.07
CA PRO A 716 -26.33 10.74 16.83
C PRO A 716 -25.50 11.01 18.10
N LEU A 717 -26.09 11.66 19.11
CA LEU A 717 -25.42 11.92 20.39
C LEU A 717 -25.09 10.63 21.16
N HIS A 718 -25.92 9.58 21.09
CA HIS A 718 -25.59 8.29 21.70
C HIS A 718 -24.32 7.69 21.10
N ASN A 719 -24.17 7.77 19.76
CA ASN A 719 -22.98 7.28 19.08
C ASN A 719 -21.73 8.07 19.52
N ALA A 720 -21.81 9.41 19.54
CA ALA A 720 -20.71 10.24 20.02
C ALA A 720 -20.34 9.94 21.48
N SER A 721 -21.34 9.72 22.33
CA SER A 721 -21.17 9.37 23.75
C SER A 721 -20.53 8.00 23.97
N SER A 722 -20.97 6.96 23.26
CA SER A 722 -20.44 5.60 23.41
C SER A 722 -18.96 5.53 22.99
N TYR A 723 -18.61 6.18 21.87
CA TYR A 723 -17.24 6.18 21.35
C TYR A 723 -16.31 7.23 21.98
N GLY A 724 -16.85 8.21 22.71
CA GLY A 724 -16.06 9.20 23.45
C GLY A 724 -15.66 10.45 22.65
N HIS A 725 -16.43 10.81 21.62
CA HIS A 725 -16.12 11.93 20.72
C HIS A 725 -16.63 13.26 21.28
N LEU A 726 -15.84 13.89 22.16
CA LEU A 726 -16.25 15.07 22.93
C LEU A 726 -16.65 16.28 22.06
N ASP A 727 -15.85 16.61 21.05
CA ASP A 727 -16.10 17.78 20.18
C ASP A 727 -17.39 17.61 19.36
N ILE A 728 -17.65 16.40 18.88
CA ILE A 728 -18.90 16.07 18.18
C ILE A 728 -20.09 16.15 19.14
N ALA A 729 -19.96 15.61 20.35
CA ALA A 729 -21.02 15.69 21.34
C ALA A 729 -21.37 17.16 21.68
N ALA A 730 -20.34 18.01 21.86
CA ALA A 730 -20.53 19.44 22.07
C ALA A 730 -21.20 20.13 20.86
N LEU A 731 -20.78 19.77 19.64
CA LEU A 731 -21.41 20.27 18.40
C LEU A 731 -22.88 19.85 18.30
N LEU A 732 -23.21 18.58 18.56
CA LEU A 732 -24.59 18.09 18.54
C LEU A 732 -25.45 18.81 19.58
N ILE A 733 -24.95 19.01 20.80
CA ILE A 733 -25.64 19.77 21.85
C ILE A 733 -25.86 21.24 21.42
N LYS A 734 -24.85 21.87 20.80
CA LYS A 734 -24.97 23.24 20.23
C LYS A 734 -26.10 23.31 19.21
N TYR A 735 -26.32 22.26 18.42
CA TYR A 735 -27.43 22.13 17.47
C TYR A 735 -28.72 21.55 18.08
N LYS A 736 -28.87 21.58 19.41
CA LYS A 736 -30.06 21.16 20.17
C LYS A 736 -30.34 19.65 20.17
N ALA A 737 -29.29 18.84 20.24
CA ALA A 737 -29.45 17.42 20.58
C ALA A 737 -30.10 17.27 21.96
N ASP A 738 -31.08 16.37 22.07
CA ASP A 738 -31.70 16.02 23.34
C ASP A 738 -30.76 15.13 24.16
N VAL A 739 -30.16 15.72 25.20
CA VAL A 739 -29.20 15.07 26.09
C VAL A 739 -29.80 13.94 26.92
N ASN A 740 -31.14 13.90 27.06
CA ASN A 740 -31.89 12.88 27.78
C ASN A 740 -32.72 11.99 26.84
N ALA A 741 -32.48 12.05 25.53
CA ALA A 741 -33.12 11.17 24.57
C ALA A 741 -32.91 9.71 24.99
N THR A 742 -33.97 8.91 24.94
CA THR A 742 -33.92 7.50 25.28
C THR A 742 -33.98 6.65 24.02
N ASP A 743 -33.15 5.61 23.99
CA ASP A 743 -33.28 4.54 23.01
C ASP A 743 -34.43 3.58 23.37
N ARG A 744 -34.60 2.48 22.61
CA ARG A 744 -35.66 1.50 22.88
C ARG A 744 -35.51 0.77 24.21
N TRP A 745 -34.30 0.74 24.77
CA TRP A 745 -33.99 0.15 26.07
C TRP A 745 -33.91 1.19 27.19
N HIS A 746 -34.33 2.42 26.92
CA HIS A 746 -34.29 3.56 27.83
C HIS A 746 -32.86 3.95 28.26
N PHE A 747 -31.85 3.56 27.49
CA PHE A 747 -30.52 4.13 27.64
C PHE A 747 -30.52 5.56 27.12
N THR A 748 -29.89 6.45 27.88
CA THR A 748 -29.61 7.83 27.47
C THR A 748 -28.16 7.95 27.01
N PRO A 749 -27.75 9.04 26.33
CA PRO A 749 -26.35 9.29 26.02
C PRO A 749 -25.44 9.26 27.26
N LEU A 750 -25.98 9.62 28.44
CA LEU A 750 -25.25 9.55 29.71
C LEU A 750 -25.03 8.11 30.18
N HIS A 751 -26.00 7.20 30.00
CA HIS A 751 -25.80 5.77 30.27
C HIS A 751 -24.68 5.19 29.39
N GLU A 752 -24.67 5.52 28.10
CA GLU A 752 -23.64 5.09 27.16
C GLU A 752 -22.25 5.62 27.55
N ALA A 753 -22.13 6.92 27.83
CA ALA A 753 -20.88 7.53 28.27
C ALA A 753 -20.38 6.92 29.59
N ALA A 754 -21.27 6.66 30.54
CA ALA A 754 -20.93 6.12 31.84
C ALA A 754 -20.45 4.66 31.77
N GLN A 755 -21.19 3.82 31.02
CA GLN A 755 -20.84 2.41 30.83
C GLN A 755 -19.47 2.25 30.16
N LYS A 756 -19.12 3.14 29.23
CA LYS A 756 -17.83 3.14 28.51
C LYS A 756 -16.72 3.94 29.21
N GLY A 757 -16.95 4.45 30.42
CA GLY A 757 -15.93 5.15 31.20
C GLY A 757 -15.52 6.51 30.62
N ARG A 758 -16.42 7.25 29.96
CA ARG A 758 -16.13 8.53 29.28
C ARG A 758 -16.33 9.72 30.21
N THR A 759 -15.44 9.93 31.17
CA THR A 759 -15.58 10.93 32.25
C THR A 759 -15.83 12.36 31.76
N GLN A 760 -15.05 12.84 30.79
CA GLN A 760 -15.22 14.19 30.23
C GLN A 760 -16.58 14.37 29.53
N LEU A 761 -17.07 13.32 28.89
CA LEU A 761 -18.32 13.35 28.15
C LEU A 761 -19.53 13.22 29.10
N CYS A 762 -19.40 12.44 30.17
CA CYS A 762 -20.36 12.44 31.28
C CYS A 762 -20.47 13.85 31.89
N ALA A 763 -19.34 14.51 32.15
CA ALA A 763 -19.32 15.87 32.69
C ALA A 763 -19.98 16.87 31.72
N LEU A 764 -19.71 16.76 30.41
CA LEU A 764 -20.36 17.60 29.39
C LEU A 764 -21.87 17.40 29.37
N LEU A 765 -22.34 16.14 29.35
CA LEU A 765 -23.77 15.83 29.33
C LEU A 765 -24.48 16.36 30.59
N LEU A 766 -23.90 16.13 31.78
CA LEU A 766 -24.43 16.66 33.04
C LEU A 766 -24.50 18.20 33.03
N ALA A 767 -23.45 18.86 32.55
CA ALA A 767 -23.39 20.32 32.45
C ALA A 767 -24.47 20.90 31.51
N HIS A 768 -24.95 20.10 30.56
CA HIS A 768 -25.99 20.47 29.61
C HIS A 768 -27.36 19.84 29.93
N GLY A 769 -27.57 19.37 31.17
CA GLY A 769 -28.88 18.92 31.66
C GLY A 769 -29.14 17.42 31.55
N GLY A 770 -28.10 16.60 31.36
CA GLY A 770 -28.18 15.15 31.45
C GLY A 770 -28.62 14.71 32.85
N ASP A 771 -29.67 13.91 32.96
CA ASP A 771 -30.21 13.45 34.24
C ASP A 771 -29.54 12.13 34.68
N PRO A 772 -28.71 12.14 35.75
CA PRO A 772 -28.03 10.93 36.24
C PRO A 772 -28.97 9.97 36.99
N THR A 773 -30.25 10.34 37.19
CA THR A 773 -31.24 9.53 37.93
C THR A 773 -32.16 8.71 37.02
N MET A 774 -32.13 8.96 35.71
CA MET A 774 -32.88 8.17 34.74
C MET A 774 -32.44 6.70 34.79
N ARG A 775 -33.41 5.80 34.56
CA ARG A 775 -33.19 4.36 34.60
C ARG A 775 -33.48 3.75 33.24
N ASN A 776 -32.64 2.80 32.84
CA ASN A 776 -32.90 1.94 31.68
C ASN A 776 -34.05 0.95 31.97
N LEU A 777 -34.41 0.11 30.99
CA LEU A 777 -35.44 -0.93 31.17
C LEU A 777 -35.12 -1.97 32.25
N GLU A 778 -33.84 -2.18 32.57
CA GLU A 778 -33.38 -3.09 33.63
C GLU A 778 -33.40 -2.41 35.01
N GLY A 779 -33.77 -1.13 35.07
CA GLY A 779 -33.85 -0.34 36.29
C GLY A 779 -32.52 0.26 36.73
N GLU A 780 -31.47 0.18 35.92
CA GLU A 780 -30.12 0.65 36.22
C GLU A 780 -29.96 2.12 35.83
N THR A 781 -29.29 2.89 36.69
CA THR A 781 -28.88 4.27 36.41
C THR A 781 -27.52 4.31 35.69
N PRO A 782 -27.08 5.45 35.12
CA PRO A 782 -25.73 5.58 34.57
C PRO A 782 -24.65 5.24 35.60
N LEU A 783 -24.89 5.51 36.89
CA LEU A 783 -23.96 5.18 37.98
C LEU A 783 -23.82 3.66 38.15
N ASP A 784 -24.93 2.92 38.11
CA ASP A 784 -24.93 1.46 38.28
C ASP A 784 -24.14 0.77 37.16
N LEU A 785 -24.21 1.31 35.95
CA LEU A 785 -23.49 0.80 34.77
C LEU A 785 -22.02 1.20 34.72
N SER A 786 -21.59 2.16 35.54
CA SER A 786 -20.26 2.75 35.41
C SER A 786 -19.16 1.82 35.94
N THR A 787 -18.15 1.57 35.10
CA THR A 787 -17.02 0.70 35.44
C THR A 787 -15.80 1.47 35.95
N ALA A 788 -15.70 2.76 35.62
CA ALA A 788 -14.58 3.62 35.99
C ALA A 788 -14.86 4.41 37.29
N GLU A 789 -13.89 4.44 38.20
CA GLU A 789 -14.07 5.04 39.54
C GLU A 789 -14.25 6.56 39.53
N ASP A 790 -13.64 7.26 38.57
CA ASP A 790 -13.81 8.69 38.36
C ASP A 790 -15.21 9.05 37.83
N VAL A 791 -15.76 8.22 36.93
CA VAL A 791 -17.16 8.32 36.47
C VAL A 791 -18.12 8.05 37.63
N LYS A 792 -17.87 7.02 38.45
CA LYS A 792 -18.68 6.74 39.64
C LYS A 792 -18.71 7.92 40.59
N ALA A 793 -17.54 8.50 40.87
CA ALA A 793 -17.42 9.66 41.75
C ALA A 793 -18.20 10.87 41.19
N LEU A 794 -18.05 11.16 39.89
CA LEU A 794 -18.73 12.26 39.21
C LEU A 794 -20.27 12.10 39.24
N LEU A 795 -20.77 10.90 38.92
CA LEU A 795 -22.20 10.63 38.89
C LEU A 795 -22.80 10.61 40.30
N SER A 796 -22.08 10.07 41.29
CA SER A 796 -22.51 10.08 42.69
C SER A 796 -22.68 11.51 43.21
N ASP A 797 -21.74 12.41 42.88
CA ASP A 797 -21.83 13.83 43.23
C ASP A 797 -23.00 14.53 42.53
N ALA A 798 -23.20 14.26 41.24
CA ALA A 798 -24.32 14.80 40.47
C ALA A 798 -25.70 14.35 41.01
N MET A 799 -25.81 13.09 41.46
CA MET A 799 -27.05 12.57 42.06
C MET A 799 -27.37 13.20 43.42
N LEU A 800 -26.35 13.51 44.24
CA LEU A 800 -26.51 14.23 45.51
C LEU A 800 -27.06 15.66 45.30
N HIS A 801 -26.72 16.29 44.17
CA HIS A 801 -27.23 17.60 43.79
C HIS A 801 -28.68 17.57 43.26
N CYS A 802 -29.10 16.52 42.54
CA CYS A 802 -30.50 16.34 42.10
C CYS A 802 -31.46 16.02 43.27
N ALA A 803 -30.99 15.35 44.33
CA ALA A 803 -31.82 15.04 45.50
C ALA A 803 -32.27 16.29 46.28
N LYS A 804 -31.67 17.46 46.04
CA LYS A 804 -32.03 18.73 46.71
C LYS A 804 -33.11 19.55 45.99
N THR A 805 -33.53 19.18 44.79
CA THR A 805 -34.44 19.98 43.96
C THR A 805 -35.81 19.36 43.65
N ALA A 806 -36.10 18.11 44.07
CA ALA A 806 -37.39 17.46 43.77
C ALA A 806 -38.38 17.52 44.96
N THR A 807 -39.39 18.38 44.87
CA THR A 807 -40.65 18.26 45.64
C THR A 807 -41.65 17.38 44.88
N PRO A 808 -42.54 16.63 45.55
CA PRO A 808 -43.25 15.52 44.93
C PRO A 808 -44.58 15.95 44.31
N SER A 809 -44.87 15.51 43.08
CA SER A 809 -46.24 15.47 42.58
C SER A 809 -46.54 14.14 41.88
N LYS A 810 -47.78 13.68 42.08
CA LYS A 810 -48.32 12.31 41.95
C LYS A 810 -48.42 11.79 40.50
N PRO A 811 -48.55 10.46 40.32
CA PRO A 811 -48.61 9.83 39.00
C PRO A 811 -50.00 9.95 38.37
N VAL A 812 -50.05 10.24 37.06
CA VAL A 812 -51.25 10.06 36.23
C VAL A 812 -50.86 9.27 34.97
N GLN A 813 -51.68 8.26 34.70
CA GLN A 813 -51.58 7.28 33.62
C GLN A 813 -51.82 7.86 32.20
N PRO A 814 -51.52 7.08 31.13
CA PRO A 814 -51.38 7.58 29.77
C PRO A 814 -52.72 7.64 29.02
N SER A 815 -52.89 8.64 28.15
CA SER A 815 -53.98 8.64 27.16
C SER A 815 -53.53 9.15 25.80
N MET A 816 -53.81 8.32 24.79
CA MET A 816 -53.71 8.56 23.36
C MET A 816 -54.54 9.75 22.86
N LYS A 817 -54.07 10.33 21.73
CA LYS A 817 -54.79 10.85 20.54
C LYS A 817 -54.22 12.22 20.11
N GLN A 818 -53.60 12.32 18.93
CA GLN A 818 -54.15 12.43 17.57
C GLN A 818 -54.43 13.89 17.16
N GLU A 819 -53.65 14.33 16.16
CA GLU A 819 -54.01 15.16 15.01
C GLU A 819 -54.16 16.70 15.06
N ASN A 820 -53.51 17.28 14.04
CA ASN A 820 -53.89 18.42 13.19
C ASN A 820 -53.55 19.86 13.61
N GLY A 821 -52.80 20.51 12.70
CA GLY A 821 -53.38 21.67 12.02
C GLY A 821 -52.60 22.99 12.10
N ALA A 822 -51.92 23.29 11.01
CA ALA A 822 -51.81 24.61 10.35
C ALA A 822 -51.16 25.82 11.08
N SER A 823 -50.16 26.36 10.38
CA SER A 823 -49.62 27.74 10.42
C SER A 823 -50.73 28.79 10.13
N PRO A 824 -50.55 30.14 10.24
CA PRO A 824 -49.49 30.90 9.56
C PRO A 824 -49.07 32.31 10.12
N LEU A 825 -48.12 32.96 9.40
CA LEU A 825 -47.82 34.41 9.32
C LEU A 825 -47.26 35.11 10.59
N SER A 826 -46.37 36.13 10.57
CA SER A 826 -45.82 37.00 9.51
C SER A 826 -44.76 37.97 10.09
N THR A 827 -44.02 38.62 9.18
CA THR A 827 -43.34 39.95 9.29
C THR A 827 -42.00 40.02 10.06
N ALA A 828 -40.93 40.71 9.64
CA ALA A 828 -40.76 41.75 8.62
C ALA A 828 -39.30 41.86 8.08
N ASN A 829 -39.21 42.18 6.78
CA ASN A 829 -38.30 43.12 6.08
C ASN A 829 -37.49 44.12 6.98
N SER A 830 -36.32 44.67 6.65
CA SER A 830 -35.48 44.78 5.44
C SER A 830 -34.31 45.77 5.69
N ARG A 831 -33.34 45.80 4.74
CA ARG A 831 -32.35 46.86 4.38
C ARG A 831 -30.96 46.73 5.02
N LEU A 832 -29.86 46.42 4.30
CA LEU A 832 -29.19 46.93 3.08
C LEU A 832 -28.35 48.22 3.26
N LEU A 833 -27.04 48.00 3.07
CA LEU A 833 -26.03 48.74 2.27
C LEU A 833 -25.20 49.90 2.83
N ALA A 834 -23.92 49.83 2.42
CA ALA A 834 -23.00 50.88 1.94
C ALA A 834 -21.85 51.23 2.91
N SER A 835 -20.61 50.75 2.69
CA SER A 835 -19.56 51.19 1.73
C SER A 835 -18.75 52.41 2.19
N ASN A 836 -17.41 52.27 2.34
CA ASN A 836 -16.37 53.01 1.58
C ASN A 836 -15.00 53.07 2.30
N LEU A 837 -13.94 52.84 1.49
CA LEU A 837 -12.54 53.23 1.69
C LEU A 837 -12.34 54.73 1.41
N PRO A 838 -11.28 55.39 1.93
CA PRO A 838 -9.99 55.57 1.24
C PRO A 838 -8.78 55.52 2.24
N GLY A 839 -7.48 55.55 1.95
CA GLY A 839 -6.63 55.78 0.78
C GLY A 839 -5.31 56.47 1.22
N SER A 840 -4.15 55.89 0.88
CA SER A 840 -2.80 56.48 0.61
C SER A 840 -1.93 57.18 1.68
N GLY A 841 -0.61 56.87 1.66
CA GLY A 841 0.46 57.90 1.68
C GLY A 841 1.63 57.75 2.68
N ASP A 842 2.78 57.26 2.19
CA ASP A 842 4.20 57.68 2.39
C ASP A 842 4.84 57.98 3.78
N GLY A 843 6.05 57.43 3.97
CA GLY A 843 7.26 58.26 4.14
C GLY A 843 7.91 58.46 5.52
N ALA A 844 8.97 57.67 5.77
CA ALA A 844 10.31 58.07 6.27
C ALA A 844 10.56 58.74 7.65
N SER A 845 11.59 58.16 8.31
CA SER A 845 12.77 58.79 8.94
C SER A 845 12.77 59.31 10.40
N THR A 846 13.64 58.64 11.18
CA THR A 846 14.73 59.15 12.06
C THR A 846 14.46 59.78 13.43
N GLU A 847 14.81 58.97 14.45
CA GLU A 847 15.81 59.16 15.53
C GLU A 847 15.67 60.23 16.65
N ARG A 848 15.52 59.67 17.88
CA ARG A 848 16.28 59.91 19.16
C ARG A 848 16.09 61.25 19.92
N PRO A 849 16.43 61.34 21.24
CA PRO A 849 16.81 60.32 22.25
C PRO A 849 16.12 60.50 23.64
N ALA A 850 16.54 59.66 24.59
CA ALA A 850 16.81 59.94 26.00
C ALA A 850 16.02 59.08 27.01
N MET A 851 16.81 58.19 27.59
CA MET A 851 16.61 57.24 28.67
C MET A 851 16.41 57.98 30.00
N GLU A 852 15.39 57.58 30.78
CA GLU A 852 15.47 57.46 32.24
C GLU A 852 14.37 56.49 32.71
N LEU A 853 14.79 55.35 33.28
CA LEU A 853 13.97 54.41 34.06
C LEU A 853 14.67 54.28 35.42
N PRO A 854 13.92 54.34 36.52
CA PRO A 854 13.42 53.11 37.16
C PRO A 854 12.01 53.33 37.80
N PRO A 855 11.47 52.43 38.66
CA PRO A 855 11.43 50.97 38.69
C PRO A 855 10.00 50.37 38.84
N VAL A 856 9.88 49.05 38.58
CA VAL A 856 8.97 48.02 39.16
C VAL A 856 7.44 48.28 39.17
N HIS A 857 6.72 47.46 38.39
CA HIS A 857 5.26 47.41 38.34
C HIS A 857 4.63 46.74 39.59
N PRO A 858 3.53 47.28 40.14
CA PRO A 858 2.75 46.70 41.24
C PRO A 858 1.65 45.75 40.74
N GLY A 859 1.31 44.68 41.50
CA GLY A 859 0.08 43.93 41.21
C GLY A 859 -0.09 42.50 41.72
N LEU A 860 0.71 41.97 42.66
CA LEU A 860 0.52 40.61 43.22
C LEU A 860 0.61 40.64 44.75
N ASP A 861 -0.51 40.87 45.41
CA ASP A 861 -0.74 40.49 46.81
C ASP A 861 -2.16 39.87 46.88
N VAL A 862 -2.24 38.55 46.72
CA VAL A 862 -3.49 37.80 46.90
C VAL A 862 -3.21 36.65 47.87
N ASP A 863 -3.93 36.66 48.99
CA ASP A 863 -3.88 35.60 49.99
C ASP A 863 -4.59 34.34 49.50
N ILE A 864 -3.89 33.19 49.51
CA ILE A 864 -4.42 31.89 49.09
C ILE A 864 -5.59 31.45 49.97
N GLY A 865 -5.57 31.79 51.26
CA GLY A 865 -6.66 31.49 52.18
C GLY A 865 -7.97 32.14 51.74
N GLN A 866 -7.93 33.41 51.34
CA GLN A 866 -9.08 34.12 50.77
C GLN A 866 -9.52 33.57 49.41
N PHE A 867 -8.57 33.14 48.57
CA PHE A 867 -8.88 32.52 47.28
C PHE A 867 -9.64 31.20 47.46
N LEU A 868 -9.16 30.28 48.29
CA LEU A 868 -9.83 29.00 48.55
C LEU A 868 -11.18 29.19 49.24
N ASN A 869 -11.30 30.19 50.13
CA ASN A 869 -12.58 30.59 50.73
C ASN A 869 -13.59 31.03 49.65
N SER A 870 -13.16 31.79 48.64
CA SER A 870 -14.03 32.22 47.54
C SER A 870 -14.54 31.06 46.68
N LEU A 871 -13.82 29.94 46.65
CA LEU A 871 -14.22 28.71 45.96
C LEU A 871 -15.04 27.75 46.84
N GLN A 872 -15.31 28.14 48.09
CA GLN A 872 -15.91 27.30 49.14
C GLN A 872 -15.05 26.07 49.49
N LEU A 873 -13.74 26.20 49.37
CA LEU A 873 -12.74 25.17 49.65
C LEU A 873 -11.86 25.51 50.86
N ALA A 874 -12.40 26.28 51.82
CA ALA A 874 -11.73 26.75 53.04
C ALA A 874 -11.02 25.65 53.84
N HIS A 875 -11.59 24.44 53.84
CA HIS A 875 -11.06 23.27 54.52
C HIS A 875 -9.72 22.77 53.95
N LEU A 876 -9.31 23.24 52.77
CA LEU A 876 -8.02 22.92 52.16
C LEU A 876 -6.91 23.91 52.55
N ASN A 877 -7.23 24.99 53.29
CA ASN A 877 -6.23 25.98 53.71
C ASN A 877 -5.10 25.35 54.53
N GLU A 878 -5.43 24.44 55.45
CA GLU A 878 -4.43 23.74 56.27
C GLU A 878 -3.43 22.95 55.42
N ILE A 879 -3.89 22.34 54.31
CA ILE A 879 -3.04 21.57 53.39
C ILE A 879 -2.11 22.51 52.61
N PHE A 880 -2.64 23.63 52.09
CA PHE A 880 -1.83 24.61 51.37
C PHE A 880 -0.82 25.32 52.27
N GLU A 881 -1.17 25.59 53.53
CA GLU A 881 -0.26 26.15 54.53
C GLU A 881 0.82 25.14 54.96
N GLN A 882 0.43 23.88 55.19
CA GLN A 882 1.36 22.81 55.57
C GLN A 882 2.40 22.56 54.47
N GLU A 883 1.98 22.53 53.20
CA GLU A 883 2.85 22.31 52.05
C GLU A 883 3.49 23.62 51.52
N GLN A 884 3.29 24.74 52.23
CA GLN A 884 3.79 26.09 51.87
C GLN A 884 3.52 26.48 50.41
N ILE A 885 2.35 26.12 49.89
CA ILE A 885 1.97 26.44 48.51
C ILE A 885 1.66 27.93 48.42
N THR A 886 2.53 28.67 47.73
CA THR A 886 2.35 30.09 47.40
C THR A 886 1.65 30.27 46.05
N TRP A 887 1.21 31.50 45.72
CA TRP A 887 0.38 31.74 44.54
C TRP A 887 1.11 31.43 43.22
N ASP A 888 2.40 31.76 43.17
CA ASP A 888 3.33 31.40 42.10
C ASP A 888 3.49 29.89 41.93
N VAL A 889 3.58 29.14 43.03
CA VAL A 889 3.62 27.67 42.97
C VAL A 889 2.30 27.12 42.44
N LEU A 890 1.17 27.62 42.94
CA LEU A 890 -0.17 27.19 42.54
C LEU A 890 -0.47 27.43 41.05
N LEU A 891 0.14 28.44 40.42
CA LEU A 891 0.01 28.72 38.99
C LEU A 891 0.59 27.60 38.10
N ASP A 892 1.62 26.92 38.58
CA ASP A 892 2.33 25.87 37.87
C ASP A 892 1.85 24.45 38.22
N MET A 893 0.94 24.32 39.20
CA MET A 893 0.38 23.03 39.60
C MET A 893 -0.68 22.54 38.62
N GLY A 894 -0.66 21.24 38.33
CA GLY A 894 -1.68 20.53 37.57
C GLY A 894 -2.54 19.63 38.47
N HIS A 895 -3.33 18.78 37.82
CA HIS A 895 -4.23 17.88 38.54
C HIS A 895 -3.50 16.82 39.36
N GLU A 896 -2.32 16.36 38.96
CA GLU A 896 -1.58 15.34 39.69
C GLU A 896 -0.82 15.95 40.87
N GLU A 897 -0.23 17.13 40.72
CA GLU A 897 0.47 17.84 41.79
C GLU A 897 -0.48 18.23 42.94
N LEU A 898 -1.69 18.70 42.61
CA LEU A 898 -2.73 18.97 43.62
C LEU A 898 -3.20 17.68 44.32
N LYS A 899 -3.11 16.53 43.66
CA LYS A 899 -3.49 15.23 44.22
C LYS A 899 -2.43 14.72 45.19
N GLU A 900 -1.15 14.91 44.87
CA GLU A 900 -0.01 14.51 45.69
C GLU A 900 0.04 15.24 47.03
N ILE A 901 -0.36 16.52 47.07
CA ILE A 901 -0.52 17.26 48.33
C ILE A 901 -1.80 16.89 49.11
N GLY A 902 -2.57 15.90 48.64
CA GLY A 902 -3.72 15.34 49.38
C GLY A 902 -5.11 15.78 48.91
N ILE A 903 -5.24 16.57 47.83
CA ILE A 903 -6.53 17.00 47.29
C ILE A 903 -7.06 15.94 46.32
N ASN A 904 -7.51 14.81 46.85
CA ASN A 904 -7.88 13.65 46.04
C ASN A 904 -9.12 13.85 45.16
N ALA A 905 -10.07 14.68 45.60
CA ALA A 905 -11.31 14.94 44.87
C ALA A 905 -11.06 15.73 43.58
N TYR A 906 -11.37 15.13 42.42
CA TYR A 906 -11.16 15.76 41.10
C TYR A 906 -11.93 17.07 40.96
N GLY A 907 -13.16 17.14 41.49
CA GLY A 907 -13.98 18.37 41.46
C GLY A 907 -13.32 19.55 42.17
N HIS A 908 -12.64 19.32 43.29
CA HIS A 908 -11.90 20.36 44.01
C HIS A 908 -10.67 20.81 43.21
N ARG A 909 -9.89 19.86 42.68
CA ARG A 909 -8.73 20.15 41.83
C ARG A 909 -9.13 20.93 40.57
N HIS A 910 -10.19 20.50 39.90
CA HIS A 910 -10.71 21.16 38.70
C HIS A 910 -11.20 22.57 39.00
N LYS A 911 -11.92 22.77 40.11
CA LYS A 911 -12.43 24.08 40.52
C LYS A 911 -11.29 25.05 40.86
N ILE A 912 -10.25 24.59 41.57
CA ILE A 912 -9.03 25.38 41.86
C ILE A 912 -8.34 25.77 40.55
N LEU A 913 -8.01 24.81 39.68
CA LEU A 913 -7.28 25.08 38.43
C LEU A 913 -8.08 25.93 37.45
N LYS A 914 -9.40 25.71 37.35
CA LYS A 914 -10.28 26.52 36.51
C LYS A 914 -10.34 27.97 37.01
N SER A 915 -10.49 28.19 38.32
CA SER A 915 -10.56 29.54 38.88
C SER A 915 -9.21 30.26 38.92
N VAL A 916 -8.10 29.53 39.05
CA VAL A 916 -6.75 30.07 38.80
C VAL A 916 -6.63 30.53 37.35
N LYS A 917 -7.03 29.69 36.39
CA LYS A 917 -7.01 30.00 34.95
C LYS A 917 -7.91 31.19 34.58
N GLU A 918 -9.12 31.27 35.14
CA GLU A 918 -10.03 32.40 34.96
C GLU A 918 -9.46 33.71 35.55
N ARG A 919 -8.78 33.66 36.71
CA ARG A 919 -8.09 34.83 37.29
C ARG A 919 -6.91 35.30 36.43
N ILE A 920 -6.07 34.41 35.92
CA ILE A 920 -4.98 34.75 35.00
C ILE A 920 -5.54 35.44 33.75
N THR A 921 -6.63 34.92 33.22
CA THR A 921 -7.29 35.46 32.01
C THR A 921 -7.83 36.86 32.25
N ASN A 922 -8.36 37.15 33.45
CA ASN A 922 -8.88 38.48 33.81
C ASN A 922 -7.80 39.52 34.17
N MET A 923 -6.56 39.10 34.48
CA MET A 923 -5.46 40.03 34.80
C MET A 923 -4.56 40.39 33.61
N GLY A 924 -4.85 39.87 32.40
CA GLY A 924 -4.10 40.22 31.19
C GLY A 924 -2.61 39.82 31.20
N LEU A 925 -2.18 39.02 32.17
CA LEU A 925 -0.79 38.60 32.41
C LEU A 925 -0.61 37.10 32.10
N GLY A 926 -1.07 36.67 30.93
CA GLY A 926 -0.96 35.29 30.46
C GLY A 926 0.34 35.02 29.71
N ASN A 927 1.48 34.98 30.41
CA ASN A 927 2.74 34.48 29.82
C ASN A 927 2.85 32.97 30.04
N GLY A 928 2.40 32.21 29.04
CA GLY A 928 2.73 30.80 28.81
C GLY A 928 2.58 30.49 27.31
N PRO A 929 3.48 29.73 26.66
CA PRO A 929 3.71 29.86 25.21
C PRO A 929 2.64 29.22 24.30
N PHE A 930 1.66 28.49 24.85
CA PHE A 930 0.72 27.71 24.04
C PHE A 930 -0.77 27.97 24.31
N THR A 931 -1.10 28.88 25.21
CA THR A 931 -2.50 29.21 25.53
C THR A 931 -3.09 30.33 24.66
N ALA A 932 -2.31 30.92 23.74
CA ALA A 932 -2.71 32.07 22.92
C ALA A 932 -3.35 31.75 21.55
N LEU A 933 -3.67 30.48 21.25
CA LEU A 933 -4.30 30.12 19.97
C LEU A 933 -5.59 29.32 20.18
N SER A 934 -6.63 30.05 20.57
CA SER A 934 -8.01 29.54 20.52
C SER A 934 -8.83 30.37 19.52
N ALA A 935 -8.51 30.20 18.24
CA ALA A 935 -9.44 30.31 17.11
C ALA A 935 -8.75 29.83 15.81
N THR A 936 -9.27 28.75 15.24
CA THR A 936 -9.24 28.40 13.79
C THR A 936 -7.95 28.14 13.02
N ASN A 937 -6.73 28.20 13.58
CA ASN A 937 -5.51 27.96 12.78
C ASN A 937 -4.86 26.58 12.98
N HIS A 938 -5.05 25.68 12.02
CA HIS A 938 -4.31 24.41 11.88
C HIS A 938 -2.94 24.62 11.20
N GLY A 939 -2.07 25.49 11.76
CA GLY A 939 -0.75 25.78 11.19
C GLY A 939 0.34 26.00 12.24
N THR A 940 1.60 25.86 11.85
CA THR A 940 2.77 26.32 12.64
C THR A 940 2.78 27.85 12.63
N ILE A 941 2.81 28.48 13.79
CA ILE A 941 2.91 29.94 13.93
C ILE A 941 4.31 30.29 14.41
N LEU A 942 4.91 31.31 13.79
CA LEU A 942 6.18 31.89 14.22
C LEU A 942 5.86 33.18 14.98
N GLN A 943 6.21 33.20 16.27
CA GLN A 943 6.05 34.36 17.14
C GLN A 943 7.42 35.01 17.34
N GLU A 944 7.61 36.20 16.76
CA GLU A 944 8.83 36.98 16.98
C GLU A 944 8.93 37.44 18.44
N LEU A 945 10.08 37.15 19.08
CA LEU A 945 10.36 37.53 20.45
C LEU A 945 11.00 38.93 20.49
N GLY A 946 10.57 39.76 21.43
CA GLY A 946 11.17 41.06 21.66
C GLY A 946 12.60 40.93 22.20
N ARG A 947 13.50 41.89 21.90
CA ARG A 947 14.90 41.84 22.36
C ARG A 947 15.08 41.89 23.88
N THR A 948 14.05 42.34 24.60
CA THR A 948 14.00 42.37 26.07
C THR A 948 13.31 41.15 26.67
N ASP A 949 12.81 40.24 25.84
CA ASP A 949 12.19 38.99 26.28
C ASP A 949 13.27 38.08 26.91
N LYS A 950 12.93 37.45 28.04
CA LYS A 950 13.85 36.55 28.74
C LYS A 950 14.27 35.38 27.86
N ASP A 951 13.36 34.87 27.03
CA ASP A 951 13.64 33.76 26.12
C ASP A 951 14.57 34.21 24.97
N PHE A 952 14.39 35.44 24.48
CA PHE A 952 15.30 36.03 23.49
C PHE A 952 16.71 36.15 24.06
N ILE A 953 16.85 36.70 25.27
CA ILE A 953 18.15 36.89 25.93
C ILE A 953 18.81 35.54 26.20
N SER A 954 18.09 34.58 26.78
CA SER A 954 18.62 33.25 27.10
C SER A 954 19.10 32.51 25.86
N VAL A 955 18.28 32.46 24.81
CA VAL A 955 18.63 31.78 23.56
C VAL A 955 19.80 32.48 22.86
N SER A 956 19.83 33.82 22.89
CA SER A 956 20.92 34.62 22.34
C SER A 956 22.25 34.38 23.06
N GLU A 957 22.26 34.38 24.39
CA GLU A 957 23.46 34.14 25.21
C GLU A 957 23.96 32.69 25.06
N GLU A 958 23.07 31.71 25.03
CA GLU A 958 23.43 30.30 24.83
C GLU A 958 24.02 30.09 23.41
N MET A 959 23.40 30.67 22.39
CA MET A 959 23.93 30.66 21.03
C MET A 959 25.31 31.31 20.97
N GLN A 960 25.49 32.46 21.60
CA GLN A 960 26.76 33.19 21.56
C GLN A 960 27.88 32.51 22.37
N SER A 961 27.55 31.84 23.47
CA SER A 961 28.51 31.13 24.34
C SER A 961 28.99 29.79 23.78
N THR A 962 28.23 29.20 22.84
CA THR A 962 28.56 27.91 22.21
C THR A 962 29.40 28.05 20.94
N ILE A 963 29.57 29.27 20.40
CA ILE A 963 30.39 29.53 19.22
C ILE A 963 31.88 29.33 19.53
N ARG A 964 32.56 28.61 18.65
CA ARG A 964 34.02 28.46 18.63
C ARG A 964 34.59 29.21 17.42
N GLU A 965 35.84 29.69 17.52
CA GLU A 965 36.53 30.32 16.40
C GLU A 965 36.59 29.34 15.22
N HIS A 966 36.01 29.75 14.09
CA HIS A 966 36.01 28.95 12.87
C HIS A 966 36.94 29.58 11.83
N ARG A 967 37.84 28.76 11.25
CA ARG A 967 38.76 29.15 10.17
C ARG A 967 38.56 28.24 8.96
N ASP A 968 38.04 28.81 7.87
CA ASP A 968 37.91 28.09 6.61
C ASP A 968 39.22 28.18 5.81
N HIS A 969 39.81 27.05 5.45
CA HIS A 969 41.20 26.94 4.94
C HIS A 969 41.31 27.18 3.41
N GLY A 970 40.31 27.82 2.78
CA GLY A 970 40.23 28.05 1.33
C GLY A 970 40.45 29.50 0.87
N GLN A 971 40.65 29.72 -0.43
CA GLN A 971 40.85 31.04 -1.05
C GLN A 971 39.65 32.02 -0.93
N ALA A 972 38.50 31.57 -0.42
CA ALA A 972 37.28 32.35 -0.22
C ALA A 972 36.70 32.21 1.20
N GLY A 973 37.54 31.90 2.19
CA GLY A 973 37.14 31.63 3.57
C GLY A 973 37.43 32.78 4.54
N GLY A 974 36.50 33.04 5.47
CA GLY A 974 36.62 34.08 6.50
C GLY A 974 36.59 33.54 7.94
N ILE A 975 37.12 34.31 8.90
CA ILE A 975 37.14 33.97 10.34
C ILE A 975 35.91 34.56 11.01
N PHE A 976 35.27 33.82 11.93
CA PHE A 976 34.26 34.37 12.82
C PHE A 976 34.30 33.74 14.21
N ASN A 977 33.83 34.51 15.19
CA ASN A 977 33.74 34.10 16.59
C ASN A 977 32.43 34.57 17.27
N SER A 978 31.54 35.23 16.52
CA SER A 978 30.28 35.75 17.04
C SER A 978 29.22 35.87 15.94
N TYR A 979 27.96 35.85 16.37
CA TYR A 979 26.81 36.03 15.51
C TYR A 979 26.08 37.30 15.91
N ASN A 980 25.71 38.10 14.91
CA ASN A 980 24.77 39.20 15.10
C ASN A 980 23.36 38.63 14.90
N ILE A 981 22.69 38.34 16.01
CA ILE A 981 21.33 37.80 15.99
C ILE A 981 20.37 38.92 15.56
N ILE A 982 19.74 38.71 14.41
CA ILE A 982 18.79 39.66 13.83
C ILE A 982 17.45 39.54 14.56
N LYS A 983 16.97 38.29 14.70
CA LYS A 983 15.61 37.97 15.10
C LYS A 983 15.54 36.53 15.65
N ILE A 984 14.71 36.32 16.67
CA ILE A 984 14.37 34.99 17.20
C ILE A 984 12.85 34.85 17.17
N GLU A 985 12.36 33.81 16.52
CA GLU A 985 10.95 33.45 16.48
C GLU A 985 10.73 32.16 17.27
N ARG A 986 9.83 32.21 18.24
CA ARG A 986 9.31 31.02 18.87
C ARG A 986 8.37 30.31 17.89
N VAL A 987 8.62 29.02 17.69
CA VAL A 987 7.78 28.15 16.88
C VAL A 987 6.66 27.62 17.78
N ILE A 988 5.42 27.88 17.40
CA ILE A 988 4.22 27.47 18.11
C ILE A 988 3.45 26.50 17.21
N ASN A 989 3.57 25.20 17.49
CA ASN A 989 2.76 24.16 16.88
C ASN A 989 2.18 23.23 17.95
N LYS A 990 0.88 23.40 18.24
CA LYS A 990 0.18 22.65 19.29
C LYS A 990 0.25 21.13 19.09
N LYS A 991 0.06 20.65 17.86
CA LYS A 991 0.08 19.20 17.55
C LYS A 991 1.47 18.59 17.72
N MET A 992 2.51 19.30 17.31
CA MET A 992 3.89 18.85 17.51
C MET A 992 4.29 18.92 18.99
N TRP A 993 3.83 19.96 19.69
CA TRP A 993 4.07 20.11 21.13
C TRP A 993 3.40 19.00 21.94
N GLU A 994 2.14 18.68 21.67
CA GLU A 994 1.41 17.59 22.34
C GLU A 994 2.08 16.23 22.12
N ARG A 995 2.52 15.95 20.88
CA ARG A 995 3.29 14.74 20.55
C ARG A 995 4.62 14.69 21.31
N TYR A 996 5.32 15.82 21.37
CA TYR A 996 6.55 15.95 22.11
C TYR A 996 6.33 15.74 23.62
N CYS A 997 5.31 16.35 24.22
CA CYS A 997 4.98 16.21 25.63
C CYS A 997 4.59 14.77 26.00
N TYR A 998 3.76 14.12 25.19
CA TYR A 998 3.41 12.71 25.38
C TYR A 998 4.67 11.83 25.37
N ARG A 999 5.56 12.06 24.39
CA ARG A 999 6.80 11.29 24.28
C ARG A 999 7.78 11.59 25.40
N ARG A 1000 7.88 12.85 25.82
CA ARG A 1000 8.67 13.30 26.98
C ARG A 1000 8.24 12.57 28.24
N GLN A 1001 6.94 12.42 28.45
CA GLN A 1001 6.37 11.70 29.58
C GLN A 1001 6.72 10.21 29.52
N GLU A 1002 6.59 9.56 28.37
CA GLU A 1002 6.99 8.16 28.20
C GLU A 1002 8.49 7.94 28.46
N VAL A 1003 9.35 8.88 28.03
CA VAL A 1003 10.78 8.86 28.34
C VAL A 1003 11.01 9.03 29.84
N ALA A 1004 10.31 9.96 30.49
CA ALA A 1004 10.41 10.18 31.92
C ALA A 1004 9.99 8.93 32.72
N GLU A 1005 8.85 8.32 32.39
CA GLU A 1005 8.37 7.07 33.02
C GLU A 1005 9.41 5.94 32.90
N SER A 1006 10.05 5.82 31.73
CA SER A 1006 11.09 4.83 31.50
C SER A 1006 12.42 5.16 32.21
N ASN A 1007 12.61 6.39 32.67
CA ASN A 1007 13.86 6.94 33.20
C ASN A 1007 13.70 7.56 34.60
N HIS A 1008 13.01 6.86 35.52
CA HIS A 1008 12.84 7.28 36.92
C HIS A 1008 12.23 8.69 37.06
N ASN A 1009 11.20 9.00 36.26
CA ASN A 1009 10.56 10.31 36.14
C ASN A 1009 11.47 11.45 35.65
N HIS A 1010 12.60 11.13 35.02
CA HIS A 1010 13.50 12.14 34.47
C HIS A 1010 13.46 12.17 32.93
N ALA A 1011 12.91 13.26 32.37
CA ALA A 1011 12.68 13.41 30.94
C ALA A 1011 13.95 13.62 30.08
N ASN A 1012 15.09 13.95 30.71
CA ASN A 1012 16.39 14.12 30.03
C ASN A 1012 16.33 15.06 28.80
N GLU A 1013 15.68 16.22 28.96
CA GLU A 1013 15.53 17.20 27.88
C GLU A 1013 16.83 17.94 27.56
N ARG A 1014 17.09 18.20 26.28
CA ARG A 1014 18.22 18.97 25.76
C ARG A 1014 17.79 19.83 24.58
N MET A 1015 18.33 21.04 24.50
CA MET A 1015 18.24 21.88 23.31
C MET A 1015 19.37 21.53 22.35
N LEU A 1016 19.03 21.22 21.11
CA LEU A 1016 19.98 20.85 20.06
C LEU A 1016 19.77 21.73 18.83
N PHE A 1017 20.88 22.09 18.20
CA PHE A 1017 20.92 22.85 16.96
C PHE A 1017 22.11 22.39 16.10
N HIS A 1018 22.11 22.84 14.85
CA HIS A 1018 23.17 22.55 13.90
C HIS A 1018 24.51 23.17 14.34
N GLY A 1019 25.52 22.34 14.60
CA GLY A 1019 26.83 22.77 15.13
C GLY A 1019 26.96 22.71 16.67
N SER A 1020 25.95 22.21 17.40
CA SER A 1020 26.03 22.13 18.87
C SER A 1020 27.21 21.26 19.39
N PRO A 1021 27.83 21.59 20.54
CA PRO A 1021 28.98 20.86 21.09
C PRO A 1021 28.74 19.36 21.34
N PHE A 1022 27.49 18.99 21.62
CA PHE A 1022 27.07 17.60 21.80
C PHE A 1022 27.21 16.80 20.49
N VAL A 1023 26.83 17.39 19.35
CA VAL A 1023 27.03 16.79 18.01
C VAL A 1023 28.52 16.72 17.66
N ASN A 1024 29.28 17.77 17.95
CA ASN A 1024 30.73 17.79 17.74
C ASN A 1024 31.47 16.72 18.58
N SER A 1025 30.98 16.40 19.78
CA SER A 1025 31.54 15.34 20.64
C SER A 1025 31.31 13.94 20.07
N ILE A 1026 30.20 13.73 19.35
CA ILE A 1026 29.90 12.49 18.61
C ILE A 1026 30.81 12.37 17.37
N VAL A 1027 31.11 13.50 16.70
CA VAL A 1027 31.97 13.55 15.51
C VAL A 1027 33.44 13.28 15.85
N GLN A 1028 33.97 13.90 16.91
CA GLN A 1028 35.41 13.86 17.23
C GLN A 1028 35.89 12.56 17.88
N LYS A 1029 35.00 11.76 18.50
CA LYS A 1029 35.36 10.53 19.22
C LYS A 1029 35.23 9.24 18.41
N GLY A 1030 34.91 9.34 17.11
CA GLY A 1030 34.84 8.23 16.17
C GLY A 1030 33.42 7.74 15.93
N PHE A 1031 32.98 7.84 14.67
CA PHE A 1031 31.68 7.42 14.16
C PHE A 1031 31.84 6.07 13.44
N ASP A 1032 31.31 4.95 13.98
CA ASP A 1032 31.25 3.66 13.25
C ASP A 1032 29.87 3.55 12.57
N GLU A 1033 29.88 3.63 11.24
CA GLU A 1033 28.70 3.67 10.37
C GLU A 1033 27.77 2.45 10.52
N ARG A 1034 28.28 1.32 11.05
CA ARG A 1034 27.49 0.09 11.26
C ARG A 1034 26.52 0.19 12.44
N HIS A 1035 26.66 1.20 13.30
CA HIS A 1035 25.78 1.44 14.45
C HIS A 1035 24.79 2.60 14.22
N ALA A 1036 24.82 3.23 13.02
CA ALA A 1036 24.06 4.42 12.70
C ALA A 1036 22.53 4.21 12.64
N TYR A 1037 22.03 2.97 12.57
CA TYR A 1037 20.59 2.70 12.49
C TYR A 1037 19.84 2.88 13.82
N ILE A 1038 20.53 3.28 14.88
CA ILE A 1038 20.00 3.39 16.25
C ILE A 1038 19.83 4.86 16.68
N GLY A 1039 20.37 5.82 15.93
CA GLY A 1039 20.16 7.26 16.10
C GLY A 1039 19.23 7.80 15.01
N GLY A 1040 17.93 7.90 15.31
CA GLY A 1040 16.90 8.49 14.46
C GLY A 1040 17.26 9.82 13.76
N MET A 1041 16.49 10.07 12.70
CA MET A 1041 16.71 11.03 11.59
C MET A 1041 17.14 12.47 11.93
N PHE A 1042 17.03 12.94 13.17
CA PHE A 1042 17.39 14.31 13.54
C PHE A 1042 18.91 14.47 13.81
N GLY A 1043 19.54 13.53 14.52
CA GLY A 1043 20.99 13.55 14.78
C GLY A 1043 21.81 13.22 13.52
N ALA A 1044 21.33 12.26 12.73
CA ALA A 1044 21.90 11.96 11.41
C ALA A 1044 21.69 13.13 10.43
N GLY A 1045 20.51 13.79 10.43
CA GLY A 1045 20.23 14.95 9.59
C GLY A 1045 21.17 16.14 9.85
N ILE A 1046 21.50 16.41 11.12
CA ILE A 1046 22.43 17.47 11.50
C ILE A 1046 23.89 17.10 11.16
N TYR A 1047 24.31 15.85 11.40
CA TYR A 1047 25.64 15.34 11.03
C TYR A 1047 25.88 15.36 9.51
N PHE A 1048 24.88 14.94 8.73
CA PHE A 1048 24.93 14.99 7.28
C PHE A 1048 24.86 16.42 6.75
N ALA A 1049 24.18 17.36 7.43
CA ALA A 1049 24.17 18.76 7.03
C ALA A 1049 25.57 19.42 7.08
N GLU A 1050 26.48 18.95 7.94
CA GLU A 1050 27.87 19.43 7.98
C GLU A 1050 28.78 18.74 6.96
N ASN A 1051 28.52 17.46 6.62
CA ASN A 1051 29.49 16.61 5.91
C ASN A 1051 29.00 16.01 4.58
N SER A 1052 27.76 16.27 4.15
CA SER A 1052 27.20 15.79 2.87
C SER A 1052 26.92 16.93 1.89
N SER A 1053 27.42 16.79 0.66
CA SER A 1053 27.22 17.75 -0.44
C SER A 1053 25.75 17.91 -0.87
N LYS A 1054 24.90 16.90 -0.64
CA LYS A 1054 23.45 16.96 -0.89
C LYS A 1054 22.68 17.64 0.24
N SER A 1055 23.14 17.51 1.49
CA SER A 1055 22.49 18.11 2.66
C SER A 1055 22.80 19.60 2.78
N ASN A 1056 24.00 20.00 2.37
CA ASN A 1056 24.40 21.40 2.17
C ASN A 1056 23.45 22.18 1.23
N GLN A 1057 22.75 21.50 0.31
CA GLN A 1057 21.75 22.13 -0.54
C GLN A 1057 20.46 22.51 0.21
N TYR A 1058 20.14 21.82 1.31
CA TYR A 1058 18.97 22.13 2.13
C TYR A 1058 19.24 23.29 3.12
N VAL A 1059 20.50 23.51 3.50
CA VAL A 1059 20.93 24.58 4.43
C VAL A 1059 21.40 25.84 3.69
N TYR A 1060 22.09 25.68 2.55
CA TYR A 1060 22.69 26.79 1.78
C TYR A 1060 22.07 27.01 0.40
N GLY A 1061 21.04 26.24 0.04
CA GLY A 1061 20.40 26.26 -1.28
C GLY A 1061 21.17 25.50 -2.36
N ILE A 1062 20.59 25.37 -3.55
CA ILE A 1062 21.23 24.76 -4.73
C ILE A 1062 22.55 25.53 -5.00
N ASN A 1063 23.69 24.82 -4.95
CA ASN A 1063 25.11 25.27 -4.91
C ASN A 1063 25.83 25.26 -3.54
N GLY A 1064 25.25 24.64 -2.50
CA GLY A 1064 25.72 24.66 -1.10
C GLY A 1064 27.13 24.18 -0.72
N GLY A 1065 28.06 23.97 -1.66
CA GLY A 1065 29.49 23.82 -1.36
C GLY A 1065 30.28 25.13 -1.49
N SER A 1066 29.69 26.18 -2.05
CA SER A 1066 30.38 27.43 -2.45
C SER A 1066 30.15 28.61 -1.51
N GLY A 1067 29.39 28.43 -0.42
CA GLY A 1067 28.97 29.54 0.44
C GLY A 1067 27.71 30.25 -0.05
N CYS A 1068 27.42 31.46 0.44
CA CYS A 1068 26.16 32.13 0.14
C CYS A 1068 25.95 32.28 -1.39
N PRO A 1069 24.74 32.04 -1.94
CA PRO A 1069 24.55 32.02 -3.39
C PRO A 1069 24.88 33.34 -4.11
N ALA A 1070 24.71 34.47 -3.43
CA ALA A 1070 24.97 35.80 -3.98
C ALA A 1070 26.47 36.12 -4.09
N HIS A 1071 27.26 35.82 -3.06
CA HIS A 1071 28.67 36.22 -2.98
C HIS A 1071 29.65 35.06 -3.14
N LYS A 1072 29.15 33.82 -3.21
CA LYS A 1072 29.95 32.58 -3.29
C LYS A 1072 31.08 32.54 -2.25
N ASP A 1073 30.76 33.01 -1.05
CA ASP A 1073 31.63 33.09 0.12
C ASP A 1073 31.00 32.29 1.26
N ARG A 1074 31.77 31.32 1.78
CA ARG A 1074 31.34 30.39 2.84
C ARG A 1074 31.18 31.10 4.18
N SER A 1075 31.94 32.16 4.42
CA SER A 1075 31.90 33.00 5.61
C SER A 1075 31.26 34.36 5.35
N CYS A 1076 30.43 34.49 4.31
CA CYS A 1076 29.80 35.77 3.96
C CYS A 1076 29.17 36.46 5.17
N TYR A 1077 29.71 37.64 5.51
CA TYR A 1077 29.30 38.47 6.64
C TYR A 1077 28.08 39.36 6.32
N GLU A 1078 27.73 39.47 5.03
CA GLU A 1078 26.67 40.36 4.57
C GLU A 1078 25.28 39.71 4.59
N CYS A 1079 25.20 38.42 4.23
CA CYS A 1079 23.95 37.66 4.12
C CYS A 1079 23.45 37.16 5.48
N SER A 1080 22.15 37.33 5.74
CA SER A 1080 21.46 36.70 6.86
C SER A 1080 21.30 35.19 6.65
N ARG A 1081 21.34 34.44 7.75
CA ARG A 1081 21.18 32.97 7.81
C ARG A 1081 20.11 32.62 8.83
N GLN A 1082 19.53 31.42 8.71
CA GLN A 1082 18.51 30.92 9.62
C GLN A 1082 19.00 29.65 10.32
N MET A 1083 18.68 29.49 11.60
CA MET A 1083 18.99 28.31 12.40
C MET A 1083 17.76 27.87 13.19
N LEU A 1084 17.51 26.55 13.23
CA LEU A 1084 16.40 25.98 13.97
C LEU A 1084 16.91 25.30 15.25
N LEU A 1085 16.50 25.82 16.41
CA LEU A 1085 16.75 25.24 17.72
C LEU A 1085 15.61 24.30 18.10
N CYS A 1086 15.95 23.05 18.40
CA CYS A 1086 14.98 22.01 18.70
C CYS A 1086 15.15 21.47 20.10
N ARG A 1087 14.02 21.32 20.81
CA ARG A 1087 13.95 20.65 22.09
C ARG A 1087 13.85 19.15 21.88
N THR A 1088 14.62 18.38 22.64
CA THR A 1088 14.72 16.93 22.46
C THR A 1088 14.72 16.20 23.80
N ALA A 1089 14.00 15.09 23.91
CA ALA A 1089 14.00 14.24 25.12
C ALA A 1089 14.84 12.97 24.88
N LEU A 1090 15.88 12.74 25.69
CA LEU A 1090 16.85 11.66 25.50
C LEU A 1090 16.56 10.45 26.40
N GLY A 1091 16.44 9.26 25.81
CA GLY A 1091 16.16 8.01 26.52
C GLY A 1091 17.33 7.45 27.35
N LYS A 1092 17.10 6.32 28.03
CA LYS A 1092 18.13 5.62 28.80
C LYS A 1092 19.31 5.14 27.93
N PRO A 1093 20.55 5.25 28.42
CA PRO A 1093 21.69 4.71 27.71
C PRO A 1093 21.85 3.19 27.89
N PHE A 1094 22.44 2.50 26.92
CA PHE A 1094 22.70 1.06 26.97
C PHE A 1094 24.08 0.70 26.39
N TYR A 1095 24.63 -0.44 26.82
CA TYR A 1095 25.90 -0.97 26.31
C TYR A 1095 25.73 -1.84 25.05
N GLN A 1096 26.78 -1.80 24.21
CA GLN A 1096 26.85 -2.12 22.78
C GLN A 1096 26.56 -3.59 22.37
N PHE A 1097 26.42 -4.55 23.30
CA PHE A 1097 26.37 -5.98 22.94
C PHE A 1097 24.99 -6.56 22.61
N SER A 1098 23.89 -5.81 22.81
CA SER A 1098 22.51 -6.33 22.61
C SER A 1098 21.73 -5.64 21.48
N ALA A 1099 22.36 -4.74 20.72
CA ALA A 1099 21.70 -3.81 19.81
C ALA A 1099 21.17 -4.44 18.50
N ILE A 1100 21.61 -5.65 18.14
CA ILE A 1100 21.36 -6.26 16.82
C ILE A 1100 19.90 -6.71 16.63
N LYS A 1101 19.13 -6.94 17.71
CA LYS A 1101 17.73 -7.40 17.62
C LYS A 1101 16.68 -6.28 17.49
N VAL A 1102 17.08 -5.01 17.54
CA VAL A 1102 16.14 -3.86 17.59
C VAL A 1102 15.82 -3.29 16.20
N ALA A 1103 16.59 -3.60 15.15
CA ALA A 1103 16.55 -2.88 13.88
C ALA A 1103 15.60 -3.44 12.78
N HIS A 1104 14.81 -4.50 13.03
CA HIS A 1104 14.06 -5.17 11.95
C HIS A 1104 12.62 -5.61 12.31
N SER A 1105 11.78 -4.73 12.85
CA SER A 1105 10.33 -5.03 12.93
C SER A 1105 9.45 -3.79 12.70
N PRO A 1106 8.28 -3.94 12.05
CA PRO A 1106 7.39 -2.82 11.70
C PRO A 1106 6.78 -2.15 12.94
N PRO A 1107 6.28 -0.90 12.84
CA PRO A 1107 5.81 -0.13 13.99
C PRO A 1107 4.56 -0.79 14.58
N GLY A 1108 4.69 -1.38 15.77
CA GLY A 1108 3.53 -1.96 16.46
C GLY A 1108 3.83 -2.73 17.75
N HIS A 1109 4.85 -3.58 17.82
CA HIS A 1109 5.14 -4.42 18.99
C HIS A 1109 6.67 -4.41 19.19
N HIS A 1110 7.30 -4.29 20.37
CA HIS A 1110 7.27 -5.15 21.55
C HIS A 1110 7.92 -4.43 22.75
N SER A 1111 7.51 -4.81 23.97
CA SER A 1111 8.22 -4.53 25.24
C SER A 1111 9.24 -5.64 25.53
N VAL A 1112 10.45 -5.31 26.00
CA VAL A 1112 11.38 -6.27 26.60
C VAL A 1112 11.94 -5.70 27.90
N ILE A 1113 11.81 -6.47 28.97
CA ILE A 1113 12.27 -6.17 30.33
C ILE A 1113 13.74 -6.60 30.46
N GLY A 1114 14.64 -5.64 30.75
CA GLY A 1114 16.01 -5.89 31.19
C GLY A 1114 16.21 -5.38 32.62
N ARG A 1115 16.82 -6.19 33.50
CA ARG A 1115 17.06 -5.82 34.90
C ARG A 1115 18.22 -4.81 35.02
N PRO A 1116 18.09 -3.75 35.83
CA PRO A 1116 19.19 -2.83 36.11
C PRO A 1116 20.14 -3.40 37.17
N SER A 1117 21.45 -3.13 37.04
CA SER A 1117 22.41 -3.17 38.15
C SER A 1117 22.74 -1.74 38.59
N ALA A 1118 22.81 -1.51 39.89
CA ALA A 1118 22.97 -0.21 40.51
C ALA A 1118 24.42 0.30 40.53
N GLY A 1119 24.59 1.62 40.35
CA GLY A 1119 25.75 2.39 40.82
C GLY A 1119 26.77 2.86 39.77
N GLY A 1120 26.70 4.14 39.38
CA GLY A 1120 27.87 4.97 39.06
C GLY A 1120 28.33 5.08 37.60
N LEU A 1121 28.43 6.33 37.12
CA LEU A 1121 28.93 6.76 35.80
C LEU A 1121 30.43 6.52 35.61
N SER A 1122 30.85 5.93 34.47
CA SER A 1122 32.01 6.35 33.65
C SER A 1122 32.32 5.38 32.48
N PHE A 1123 31.60 5.47 31.34
CA PHE A 1123 32.05 5.20 29.95
C PHE A 1123 30.99 5.75 28.97
N ALA A 1124 31.32 5.98 27.69
CA ALA A 1124 30.43 6.61 26.71
C ALA A 1124 29.10 5.84 26.54
N GLU A 1125 28.04 6.47 27.00
CA GLU A 1125 26.67 5.96 27.06
C GLU A 1125 25.95 6.18 25.71
N TYR A 1126 25.43 5.11 25.07
CA TYR A 1126 24.73 5.18 23.77
C TYR A 1126 23.21 5.31 23.97
N VAL A 1127 22.56 6.25 23.28
CA VAL A 1127 21.11 6.58 23.40
C VAL A 1127 20.36 6.23 22.10
N VAL A 1128 19.23 5.50 22.16
CA VAL A 1128 18.35 5.24 20.99
C VAL A 1128 17.47 6.46 20.73
N TYR A 1129 17.40 6.91 19.48
CA TYR A 1129 16.46 7.94 19.04
C TYR A 1129 15.35 7.35 18.15
N ARG A 1130 14.07 7.62 18.44
CA ARG A 1130 12.91 7.38 17.55
C ARG A 1130 12.51 8.72 16.92
N GLY A 1131 12.16 8.75 15.63
CA GLY A 1131 11.98 9.97 14.82
C GLY A 1131 10.96 11.02 15.30
N GLU A 1132 10.19 10.75 16.36
CA GLU A 1132 9.14 11.63 16.91
C GLU A 1132 9.56 12.37 18.21
N GLN A 1133 10.86 12.49 18.48
CA GLN A 1133 11.41 12.96 19.77
C GLN A 1133 11.89 14.43 19.82
N ALA A 1134 11.68 15.22 18.77
CA ALA A 1134 12.15 16.60 18.68
C ALA A 1134 11.01 17.60 18.42
N TYR A 1135 10.98 18.68 19.19
CA TYR A 1135 10.09 19.82 18.98
C TYR A 1135 10.89 21.02 18.47
N PRO A 1136 10.63 21.53 17.25
CA PRO A 1136 11.24 22.78 16.79
C PRO A 1136 10.68 23.92 17.64
N GLU A 1137 11.53 24.56 18.43
CA GLU A 1137 11.10 25.53 19.44
C GLU A 1137 11.45 26.97 19.07
N TYR A 1138 12.62 27.20 18.45
CA TYR A 1138 13.03 28.53 18.02
C TYR A 1138 13.60 28.50 16.60
N LEU A 1139 13.18 29.44 15.75
CA LEU A 1139 13.81 29.79 14.48
C LEU A 1139 14.59 31.09 14.67
N ILE A 1140 15.87 31.10 14.34
CA ILE A 1140 16.78 32.21 14.63
C ILE A 1140 17.38 32.72 13.34
N ASP A 1141 17.18 34.00 13.06
CA ASP A 1141 17.83 34.72 11.97
C ASP A 1141 19.07 35.44 12.50
N TYR A 1142 20.23 35.23 11.87
CA TYR A 1142 21.50 35.79 12.32
C TYR A 1142 22.45 36.11 11.16
N LYS A 1143 23.45 36.95 11.42
CA LYS A 1143 24.58 37.23 10.52
C LYS A 1143 25.89 36.84 11.18
N ILE A 1144 26.84 36.40 10.36
CA ILE A 1144 28.20 36.15 10.83
C ILE A 1144 28.91 37.49 11.04
N VAL A 1145 29.59 37.66 12.18
CA VAL A 1145 30.37 38.86 12.47
C VAL A 1145 31.84 38.62 12.17
N LYS A 1146 32.43 39.51 11.36
CA LYS A 1146 33.87 39.51 11.10
C LYS A 1146 34.59 40.04 12.34
N PRO A 1147 35.62 39.35 12.87
CA PRO A 1147 36.45 39.86 13.94
C PRO A 1147 37.11 41.17 13.50
N GLU A 1148 37.07 42.19 14.36
CA GLU A 1148 37.83 43.42 14.11
C GLU A 1148 39.32 43.08 14.04
N ASN A 1149 40.00 43.54 12.98
CA ASN A 1149 41.45 43.36 12.83
C ASN A 1149 42.15 43.94 14.06
N ARG A 1150 42.68 43.09 14.93
CA ARG A 1150 43.76 43.50 15.83
C ARG A 1150 44.98 43.75 14.96
N ASP A 1151 45.39 45.00 14.90
CA ASP A 1151 46.53 45.53 14.16
C ASP A 1151 47.74 44.58 14.13
N SER A 1152 48.11 44.15 12.92
CA SER A 1152 49.45 43.69 12.60
C SER A 1152 49.80 44.21 11.22
N ASP A 1153 50.08 45.51 11.15
CA ASP A 1153 51.07 46.12 10.23
C ASP A 1153 51.35 47.56 10.70
N SER A 1154 51.91 47.66 11.91
CA SER A 1154 53.02 48.59 12.10
C SER A 1154 54.27 47.79 11.72
N TRP A 1155 55.19 48.40 10.98
CA TRP A 1155 56.39 47.79 10.35
C TRP A 1155 56.22 47.35 8.89
N LEU A 1156 56.06 48.32 7.99
CA LEU A 1156 57.15 48.73 7.09
C LEU A 1156 56.69 49.91 6.21
N SER A 1157 56.96 51.12 6.68
CA SER A 1157 56.92 52.34 5.87
C SER A 1157 58.27 52.54 5.18
N SER A 1158 58.32 52.54 3.84
CA SER A 1158 59.22 53.39 3.05
C SER A 1158 59.12 53.07 1.55
N SER A 1159 58.33 53.89 0.85
CA SER A 1159 58.63 54.59 -0.41
C SER A 1159 59.74 54.07 -1.35
N SER A 1160 59.44 54.17 -2.65
CA SER A 1160 60.39 54.55 -3.72
C SER A 1160 61.64 53.69 -3.90
N SER A 1161 61.67 52.93 -5.00
CA SER A 1161 62.62 53.02 -6.14
C SER A 1161 62.91 51.62 -6.68
N SER A 1162 62.69 51.47 -8.00
CA SER A 1162 63.05 50.31 -8.86
C SER A 1162 62.14 49.08 -8.78
#